data_AF-A0A838WRN2-F1
#
_entry.id   AF-A0A838WRN2-F1
#
_cell.length_a   1.000
_cell.length_b   1.000
_cell.length_c   1.000
_cell.angle_alpha   90.00
_cell.angle_beta   90.00
_cell.angle_gamma   90.00
#
_symmetry.space_group_name_H-M   'P 1'
#
loop_
_entity.id
_entity.type
_entity.pdbx_description
1 polymer ?
#
loop_
_entity_poly.entity_id
_entity_poly.type
_entity_poly.pdbx_seq_one_letter_code
_entity_poly.pdbx_strand_id
1 'polypeptide(L)'
;MSTPSPQTHFDEFRAHQGFELDDFQVKACQAVEQDRGVLVCAPTGSGKTIVGEFAVSLALSRGTKCFYTTPIKALSNQKYHDLVAEHGEDAVGLLTGDVSINGSAEVVVMTTEVLRNMIYAESPQLALLSHVVMDEIHYLADRDRGAVWEEVILNLDDSVSVIGLSATVSNSEEFGEWLGTVRGDTAVIVSEHRPVPLSQYMMVGRKVFPLFEPGTDGRVNRDLEYAIERIESGRAEEGRRDFEEGRGFRSRAAGRRSGRERPVDRTKPVGRPEVVSALQGRDMLPAIVFIFSRAGCDGALFQCLRSRKELTTPEEQERIAEIVDKGIKGIPDEDLQVLNYRQLRTAWMRGFAAHHAGLLPAFKHIVEELFVQGLVRVVFATETLALGINMPARTVVLEKLVKFNGEAHVDLTPGQYTQLTGRAGRRGIDHIGNAVVQWAPAMDPKEVAGLASTRTYPLISPFTPGYNMAINMLKMNGFDASIRLVEQSFAQFQTDRSVVGEVREIERLRAKVGSLREQLERDIASFAPPSDDPAADLVDYLQLRRELTEAEKKARAAALTDRHTETVKLLARLQVGEVIALPGKKKPELAAVVQAAGKHDDPRPWVTTERGWSGRIDASAFRNTPVVVGRVKIPRHLADQPRRHARKVVSLIQRGNFTSPRKLKEQARVRPSKRVTALREAIREHPVHAWPATDREMLARVGEQLVREQRRLQKMQRAVDSSTDSLGRTFERIIGLLTEMDYVEIVDGEPQVTEEGERLASIHSVADLLVAQCLKRGVWDSLDPAELAGVASMCVFENRKSIFGSPEVPTEPMAVAMNATMRIYNELVSDEQRHQLPVSRMPDASFSLSVHQWTAGAPLGYCLAAAAESGAELTPGDFVRWCRQVIDLLEQVVKTGYNPEIRHSANKAIDAIRRGVVAIGS
;
A
#
# COMPACT_ATOMS: atom_id res chain seq x y z
N MET A 1 25.12 58.41 6.91
CA MET A 1 25.75 57.39 7.79
C MET A 1 24.63 56.51 8.30
N SER A 2 24.38 55.41 7.61
CA SER A 2 23.37 54.43 8.00
C SER A 2 23.95 53.61 9.15
N THR A 3 23.33 53.68 10.32
CA THR A 3 23.63 52.78 11.45
C THR A 3 23.54 51.33 10.96
N PRO A 4 24.56 50.48 11.21
CA PRO A 4 24.46 49.07 10.88
C PRO A 4 23.30 48.47 11.68
N SER A 5 22.44 47.71 11.01
CA SER A 5 21.43 46.88 11.66
C SER A 5 22.11 45.96 12.69
N PRO A 6 21.50 45.70 13.85
CA PRO A 6 22.03 44.72 14.79
C PRO A 6 22.21 43.39 14.06
N GLN A 7 23.42 42.84 14.11
CA GLN A 7 23.78 41.59 13.45
C GLN A 7 23.00 40.47 14.15
N THR A 8 22.08 39.83 13.42
CA THR A 8 21.25 38.76 14.00
C THR A 8 21.99 37.43 13.98
N HIS A 9 21.53 36.42 14.73
CA HIS A 9 22.13 35.08 14.70
C HIS A 9 22.02 34.47 13.29
N PHE A 10 20.93 34.77 12.59
CA PHE A 10 20.77 34.41 11.19
C PHE A 10 21.82 35.05 10.28
N ASP A 11 22.18 36.32 10.49
CA ASP A 11 23.24 36.97 9.70
C ASP A 11 24.60 36.29 9.92
N GLU A 12 24.90 35.87 11.16
CA GLU A 12 26.10 35.09 11.47
C GLU A 12 26.07 33.72 10.82
N PHE A 13 24.98 32.96 11.00
CA PHE A 13 24.80 31.64 10.37
C PHE A 13 24.95 31.72 8.85
N ARG A 14 24.30 32.70 8.20
CA ARG A 14 24.38 32.92 6.76
C ARG A 14 25.81 33.23 6.31
N ALA A 15 26.58 33.98 7.08
CA ALA A 15 27.97 34.29 6.75
C ALA A 15 28.90 33.06 6.81
N HIS A 16 28.55 32.05 7.61
CA HIS A 16 29.30 30.79 7.67
C HIS A 16 28.94 29.81 6.53
N GLN A 17 27.85 30.05 5.80
CA GLN A 17 27.48 29.24 4.66
C GLN A 17 28.42 29.52 3.48
N GLY A 18 28.98 28.46 2.89
CA GLY A 18 29.86 28.56 1.72
C GLY A 18 29.14 28.90 0.39
N PHE A 19 27.86 29.27 0.45
CA PHE A 19 26.99 29.52 -0.69
C PHE A 19 25.86 30.51 -0.34
N GLU A 20 25.28 31.16 -1.35
CA GLU A 20 24.13 32.06 -1.15
C GLU A 20 22.83 31.27 -0.90
N LEU A 21 22.03 31.75 0.06
CA LEU A 21 20.73 31.18 0.39
C LEU A 21 19.64 31.71 -0.55
N ASP A 22 18.75 30.82 -0.96
CA ASP A 22 17.58 31.13 -1.78
C ASP A 22 16.55 31.95 -0.97
N ASP A 23 15.75 32.81 -1.61
CA ASP A 23 14.79 33.71 -0.94
C ASP A 23 13.84 33.00 0.04
N PHE A 24 13.40 31.80 -0.30
CA PHE A 24 12.50 31.03 0.57
C PHE A 24 13.22 30.53 1.84
N GLN A 25 14.51 30.21 1.73
CA GLN A 25 15.34 29.79 2.87
C GLN A 25 15.55 30.99 3.81
N VAL A 26 15.83 32.17 3.24
CA VAL A 26 15.98 33.41 4.01
C VAL A 26 14.71 33.74 4.80
N LYS A 27 13.55 33.74 4.14
CA LYS A 27 12.26 33.99 4.80
C LYS A 27 11.96 32.97 5.90
N ALA A 28 12.30 31.71 5.67
CA ALA A 28 12.09 30.64 6.63
C ALA A 28 12.97 30.83 7.87
N CYS A 29 14.27 31.02 7.70
CA CYS A 29 15.17 31.26 8.82
C CYS A 29 14.82 32.54 9.61
N GLN A 30 14.37 33.60 8.93
CA GLN A 30 13.88 34.81 9.61
C GLN A 30 12.63 34.55 10.47
N ALA A 31 11.71 33.69 10.01
CA ALA A 31 10.55 33.31 10.81
C ALA A 31 10.96 32.46 12.03
N VAL A 32 11.91 31.53 11.85
CA VAL A 32 12.49 30.74 12.96
C VAL A 32 13.18 31.65 13.99
N GLU A 33 13.95 32.65 13.53
CA GLU A 33 14.62 33.61 14.43
C GLU A 33 13.63 34.44 15.27
N GLN A 34 12.40 34.61 14.77
CA GLN A 34 11.29 35.29 15.43
C GLN A 34 10.44 34.37 16.34
N ASP A 35 10.91 33.15 16.61
CA ASP A 35 10.19 32.15 17.43
C ASP A 35 8.82 31.75 16.88
N ARG A 36 8.67 31.80 15.55
CA ARG A 36 7.47 31.33 14.86
C ARG A 36 7.66 29.90 14.38
N GLY A 37 6.60 29.10 14.42
CA GLY A 37 6.56 27.84 13.71
C GLY A 37 6.73 28.08 12.20
N VAL A 38 7.28 27.11 11.47
CA VAL A 38 7.48 27.25 10.02
C VAL A 38 7.09 25.97 9.30
N LEU A 39 6.30 26.09 8.23
CA LEU A 39 6.06 25.03 7.26
C LEU A 39 6.70 25.41 5.92
N VAL A 40 7.79 24.74 5.55
CA VAL A 40 8.47 24.93 4.26
C VAL A 40 8.02 23.85 3.28
N CYS A 41 7.31 24.25 2.22
CA CYS A 41 6.94 23.37 1.11
C CYS A 41 7.78 23.71 -0.13
N ALA A 42 8.78 22.90 -0.44
CA ALA A 42 9.67 23.12 -1.58
C ALA A 42 10.07 21.80 -2.28
N PRO A 43 10.43 21.80 -3.58
CA PRO A 43 10.80 20.59 -4.29
C PRO A 43 12.00 19.90 -3.66
N THR A 44 12.06 18.57 -3.73
CA THR A 44 13.22 17.80 -3.27
C THR A 44 14.50 18.28 -3.99
N GLY A 45 15.58 18.47 -3.24
CA GLY A 45 16.84 19.03 -3.75
C GLY A 45 16.92 20.57 -3.75
N SER A 46 15.86 21.26 -3.32
CA SER A 46 15.86 22.73 -3.13
C SER A 46 16.72 23.22 -1.97
N GLY A 47 17.24 22.33 -1.11
CA GLY A 47 18.03 22.72 0.07
C GLY A 47 17.19 23.11 1.28
N LYS A 48 15.96 22.59 1.41
CA LYS A 48 15.08 22.82 2.57
C LYS A 48 15.74 22.52 3.94
N THR A 49 16.73 21.62 3.96
CA THR A 49 17.47 21.20 5.17
C THR A 49 18.15 22.35 5.89
N ILE A 50 18.57 23.41 5.18
CA ILE A 50 19.23 24.58 5.79
C ILE A 50 18.37 25.25 6.88
N VAL A 51 17.05 25.19 6.74
CA VAL A 51 16.11 25.78 7.71
C VAL A 51 16.14 24.98 9.01
N GLY A 52 16.25 23.65 8.92
CA GLY A 52 16.42 22.77 10.08
C GLY A 52 17.80 22.93 10.74
N GLU A 53 18.86 23.05 9.94
CA GLU A 53 20.23 23.33 10.43
C GLU A 53 20.30 24.69 11.16
N PHE A 54 19.61 25.71 10.63
CA PHE A 54 19.49 27.00 11.31
C PHE A 54 18.75 26.89 12.65
N ALA A 55 17.64 26.13 12.72
CA ALA A 55 16.92 25.91 13.99
C ALA A 55 17.81 25.22 15.04
N VAL A 56 18.62 24.25 14.62
CA VAL A 56 19.63 23.60 15.47
C VAL A 56 20.65 24.63 15.98
N SER A 57 21.25 25.41 15.07
CA SER A 57 22.22 26.45 15.41
C SER A 57 21.64 27.49 16.38
N LEU A 58 20.41 27.93 16.16
CA LEU A 58 19.72 28.90 16.99
C LEU A 58 19.45 28.34 18.40
N ALA A 59 18.98 27.09 18.51
CA ALA A 59 18.73 26.47 19.80
C ALA A 59 20.02 26.35 20.64
N LEU A 60 21.12 25.90 20.02
CA LEU A 60 22.44 25.83 20.63
C LEU A 60 22.93 27.21 21.09
N SER A 61 22.79 28.25 20.28
CA SER A 61 23.20 29.62 20.64
C SER A 61 22.48 30.16 21.88
N ARG A 62 21.27 29.64 22.16
CA ARG A 62 20.42 30.03 23.29
C ARG A 62 20.53 29.10 24.50
N GLY A 63 21.35 28.03 24.42
CA GLY A 63 21.44 27.02 25.48
C GLY A 63 20.15 26.23 25.67
N THR A 64 19.37 26.07 24.59
CA THR A 64 18.13 25.30 24.56
C THR A 64 18.30 24.07 23.68
N LYS A 65 17.33 23.14 23.73
CA LYS A 65 17.40 21.89 22.97
C LYS A 65 16.65 21.96 21.65
N CYS A 66 17.17 21.24 20.65
CA CYS A 66 16.50 21.04 19.37
C CYS A 66 16.46 19.55 19.03
N PHE A 67 15.27 19.02 18.75
CA PHE A 67 15.13 17.64 18.28
C PHE A 67 14.91 17.60 16.78
N TYR A 68 15.69 16.78 16.08
CA TYR A 68 15.58 16.59 14.64
C TYR A 68 14.94 15.23 14.35
N THR A 69 13.69 15.24 13.94
CA THR A 69 12.94 14.02 13.62
C THR A 69 13.00 13.72 12.13
N THR A 70 13.20 12.45 11.79
CA THR A 70 13.13 11.96 10.42
C THR A 70 12.20 10.76 10.32
N PRO A 71 11.58 10.51 9.15
CA PRO A 71 10.66 9.39 9.00
C PRO A 71 11.38 8.06 9.01
N ILE A 72 12.68 7.94 8.75
CA ILE A 72 13.32 6.62 8.56
C ILE A 72 14.68 6.59 9.26
N LYS A 73 14.99 5.47 9.94
CA LYS A 73 16.27 5.24 10.62
C LYS A 73 17.50 5.59 9.77
N ALA A 74 17.47 5.29 8.46
CA ALA A 74 18.56 5.62 7.55
C ALA A 74 18.80 7.14 7.44
N LEU A 75 17.72 7.94 7.38
CA LEU A 75 17.81 9.40 7.41
C LEU A 75 18.30 9.90 8.76
N SER A 76 17.81 9.33 9.87
CA SER A 76 18.28 9.71 11.21
C SER A 76 19.79 9.49 11.35
N ASN A 77 20.31 8.35 10.89
CA ASN A 77 21.76 8.09 10.90
C ASN A 77 22.53 9.08 10.02
N GLN A 78 22.03 9.36 8.81
CA GLN A 78 22.67 10.32 7.92
C GLN A 78 22.71 11.72 8.55
N LYS A 79 21.57 12.21 9.04
CA LYS A 79 21.46 13.52 9.68
C LYS A 79 22.29 13.62 10.95
N TYR A 80 22.39 12.55 11.73
CA TYR A 80 23.30 12.50 12.89
C TYR A 80 24.74 12.76 12.47
N HIS A 81 25.26 12.05 11.45
CA HIS A 81 26.63 12.27 10.99
C HIS A 81 26.85 13.66 10.39
N ASP A 82 25.87 14.20 9.65
CA ASP A 82 25.94 15.55 9.09
C ASP A 82 26.05 16.60 10.22
N LEU A 83 25.20 16.50 11.25
CA LEU A 83 25.20 17.43 12.38
C LEU A 83 26.41 17.25 13.30
N VAL A 84 26.91 16.02 13.48
CA VAL A 84 28.16 15.75 14.21
C VAL A 84 29.35 16.39 13.52
N ALA A 85 29.40 16.35 12.18
CA ALA A 85 30.49 16.97 11.44
C ALA A 85 30.52 18.50 11.61
N GLU A 86 29.36 19.12 11.83
CA GLU A 86 29.22 20.57 12.02
C GLU A 86 29.37 21.02 13.48
N HIS A 87 28.75 20.31 14.43
CA HIS A 87 28.65 20.74 15.83
C HIS A 87 29.46 19.88 16.82
N GLY A 88 30.03 18.77 16.37
CA GLY A 88 30.81 17.84 17.20
C GLY A 88 29.97 16.74 17.87
N GLU A 89 30.64 15.66 18.28
CA GLU A 89 30.00 14.47 18.88
C GLU A 89 29.40 14.72 20.27
N ASP A 90 29.94 15.69 21.02
CA ASP A 90 29.46 16.01 22.37
C ASP A 90 28.10 16.73 22.36
N ALA A 91 27.82 17.53 21.33
CA ALA A 91 26.61 18.34 21.20
C ALA A 91 25.43 17.58 20.56
N VAL A 92 25.69 16.45 19.91
CA VAL A 92 24.71 15.73 19.08
C VAL A 92 24.53 14.29 19.54
N GLY A 93 23.27 13.89 19.70
CA GLY A 93 22.86 12.53 20.02
C GLY A 93 22.03 11.88 18.90
N LEU A 94 21.91 10.55 18.96
CA LEU A 94 21.05 9.74 18.10
C LEU A 94 20.20 8.82 18.95
N LEU A 95 18.87 8.95 18.84
CA LEU A 95 17.92 8.03 19.44
C LEU A 95 17.05 7.38 18.36
N THR A 96 17.26 6.09 18.13
CA THR A 96 16.38 5.27 17.31
C THR A 96 15.87 4.10 18.14
N GLY A 97 14.87 3.36 17.64
CA GLY A 97 14.37 2.17 18.35
C GLY A 97 15.44 1.11 18.66
N ASP A 98 16.58 1.12 17.97
CA ASP A 98 17.61 0.08 18.09
C ASP A 98 18.92 0.60 18.71
N VAL A 99 19.20 1.90 18.55
CA VAL A 99 20.49 2.52 18.89
C VAL A 99 20.26 3.80 19.68
N SER A 100 20.97 3.94 20.80
CA SER A 100 20.99 5.14 21.65
C SER A 100 22.42 5.61 21.83
N ILE A 101 22.73 6.80 21.31
CA ILE A 101 24.04 7.45 21.40
C ILE A 101 23.82 8.87 21.94
N ASN A 102 24.52 9.24 23.00
CA ASN A 102 24.47 10.58 23.60
C ASN A 102 23.04 11.15 23.74
N GLY A 103 22.11 10.35 24.27
CA GLY A 103 20.67 10.69 24.31
C GLY A 103 20.31 11.91 25.18
N SER A 104 21.26 12.45 25.94
CA SER A 104 21.10 13.66 26.76
C SER A 104 21.61 14.94 26.08
N ALA A 105 22.14 14.84 24.87
CA ALA A 105 22.67 15.95 24.10
C ALA A 105 21.67 17.12 23.93
N GLU A 106 22.20 18.30 23.59
CA GLU A 106 21.38 19.47 23.29
C GLU A 106 20.65 19.32 21.95
N VAL A 107 21.29 18.65 20.99
CA VAL A 107 20.69 18.27 19.71
C VAL A 107 20.52 16.77 19.67
N VAL A 108 19.30 16.29 19.42
CA VAL A 108 19.06 14.85 19.31
C VAL A 108 18.36 14.55 17.99
N VAL A 109 19.01 13.74 17.16
CA VAL A 109 18.42 13.19 15.95
C VAL A 109 17.67 11.91 16.31
N MET A 110 16.42 11.78 15.89
CA MET A 110 15.59 10.63 16.25
C MET A 110 14.55 10.27 15.18
N THR A 111 13.89 9.12 15.37
CA THR A 111 12.67 8.80 14.61
C THR A 111 11.46 9.39 15.32
N THR A 112 10.38 9.69 14.57
CA THR A 112 9.17 10.31 15.11
C THR A 112 8.53 9.50 16.24
N GLU A 113 8.60 8.16 16.17
CA GLU A 113 8.09 7.27 17.21
C GLU A 113 8.80 7.42 18.55
N VAL A 114 10.12 7.68 18.53
CA VAL A 114 10.90 7.87 19.75
C VAL A 114 10.47 9.17 20.43
N LEU A 115 10.27 10.24 19.67
CA LEU A 115 9.77 11.51 20.21
C LEU A 115 8.38 11.33 20.83
N ARG A 116 7.45 10.68 20.13
CA ARG A 116 6.12 10.36 20.66
C ARG A 116 6.21 9.62 22.00
N ASN A 117 7.04 8.58 22.08
CA ASN A 117 7.21 7.81 23.31
C ASN A 117 7.80 8.66 24.45
N MET A 118 8.72 9.58 24.13
CA MET A 118 9.27 10.52 25.12
C MET A 118 8.20 11.48 25.66
N ILE A 119 7.28 11.94 24.81
CA ILE A 119 6.15 12.78 25.20
C ILE A 119 5.22 12.02 26.14
N TYR A 120 4.78 10.81 25.77
CA TYR A 120 3.92 10.00 26.64
C TYR A 120 4.59 9.58 27.96
N ALA A 121 5.90 9.41 27.96
CA ALA A 121 6.66 9.09 29.17
C ALA A 121 7.05 10.32 30.00
N GLU A 122 6.64 11.53 29.60
CA GLU A 122 7.04 12.81 30.22
C GLU A 122 8.56 12.89 30.45
N SER A 123 9.33 12.52 29.43
CA SER A 123 10.79 12.36 29.56
C SER A 123 11.44 13.67 30.02
N PRO A 124 12.35 13.64 31.03
CA PRO A 124 13.06 14.83 31.47
C PRO A 124 13.97 15.42 30.37
N GLN A 125 14.25 14.66 29.30
CA GLN A 125 14.99 15.14 28.15
C GLN A 125 14.23 16.22 27.36
N LEU A 126 12.90 16.30 27.50
CA LEU A 126 12.05 17.35 26.90
C LEU A 126 12.24 18.71 27.60
N ALA A 127 12.84 18.74 28.79
CA ALA A 127 13.15 20.00 29.46
C ALA A 127 14.08 20.86 28.58
N LEU A 128 13.77 22.16 28.49
CA LEU A 128 14.47 23.14 27.64
C LEU A 128 14.35 22.88 26.13
N LEU A 129 13.47 21.97 25.68
CA LEU A 129 13.17 21.82 24.26
C LEU A 129 12.49 23.09 23.75
N SER A 130 13.10 23.73 22.76
CA SER A 130 12.56 24.95 22.15
C SER A 130 12.13 24.72 20.71
N HIS A 131 12.78 23.80 20.00
CA HIS A 131 12.53 23.55 18.58
C HIS A 131 12.42 22.05 18.28
N VAL A 132 11.47 21.68 17.42
CA VAL A 132 11.40 20.35 16.81
C VAL A 132 11.41 20.51 15.30
N VAL A 133 12.47 20.00 14.67
CA VAL A 133 12.54 19.88 13.21
C VAL A 133 11.84 18.59 12.79
N MET A 134 10.87 18.73 11.90
CA MET A 134 10.05 17.67 11.35
C MET A 134 10.35 17.51 9.88
N ASP A 135 11.36 16.69 9.56
CA ASP A 135 11.84 16.50 8.18
C ASP A 135 10.95 15.55 7.40
N GLU A 136 10.66 15.88 6.15
CA GLU A 136 9.67 15.19 5.31
C GLU A 136 8.28 15.06 5.96
N ILE A 137 7.78 16.13 6.59
CA ILE A 137 6.48 16.16 7.30
C ILE A 137 5.27 15.68 6.47
N HIS A 138 5.36 15.67 5.13
CA HIS A 138 4.34 15.06 4.27
C HIS A 138 4.17 13.54 4.46
N TYR A 139 5.06 12.88 5.22
CA TYR A 139 4.86 11.51 5.70
C TYR A 139 3.68 11.36 6.66
N LEU A 140 3.10 12.47 7.12
CA LEU A 140 1.83 12.48 7.82
C LEU A 140 0.70 11.78 7.02
N ALA A 141 0.76 11.77 5.69
CA ALA A 141 -0.20 11.04 4.85
C ALA A 141 0.07 9.53 4.73
N ASP A 142 1.12 9.00 5.38
CA ASP A 142 1.41 7.56 5.39
C ASP A 142 0.38 6.80 6.24
N ARG A 143 -0.19 5.72 5.70
CA ARG A 143 -1.28 4.99 6.36
C ARG A 143 -0.88 4.32 7.67
N ASP A 144 0.36 3.85 7.78
CA ASP A 144 0.80 3.04 8.91
C ASP A 144 1.45 3.92 9.99
N ARG A 145 2.12 5.00 9.58
CA ARG A 145 2.97 5.82 10.46
C ARG A 145 2.54 7.28 10.56
N GLY A 146 1.61 7.73 9.72
CA GLY A 146 1.14 9.11 9.67
C GLY A 146 0.52 9.58 10.98
N ALA A 147 -0.21 8.69 11.68
CA ALA A 147 -0.84 9.01 12.96
C ALA A 147 0.18 9.49 14.02
N VAL A 148 1.37 8.88 14.04
CA VAL A 148 2.46 9.25 14.97
C VAL A 148 2.89 10.70 14.80
N TRP A 149 2.88 11.21 13.56
CA TRP A 149 3.24 12.61 13.28
C TRP A 149 2.22 13.57 13.90
N GLU A 150 0.93 13.28 13.72
CA GLU A 150 -0.14 14.06 14.33
C GLU A 150 -0.13 13.97 15.85
N GLU A 151 0.10 12.79 16.43
CA GLU A 151 0.21 12.63 17.89
C GLU A 151 1.32 13.50 18.48
N VAL A 152 2.49 13.57 17.82
CA VAL A 152 3.58 14.47 18.23
C VAL A 152 3.15 15.93 18.08
N ILE A 153 2.60 16.31 16.93
CA ILE A 153 2.17 17.69 16.66
C ILE A 153 1.00 18.10 17.57
N LEU A 154 0.23 17.19 18.16
CA LEU A 154 -0.86 17.54 19.08
C LEU A 154 -0.40 17.58 20.54
N ASN A 155 0.54 16.72 20.95
CA ASN A 155 0.95 16.58 22.36
C ASN A 155 2.27 17.29 22.75
N LEU A 156 3.02 17.86 21.81
CA LEU A 156 4.12 18.78 22.16
C LEU A 156 3.61 19.93 23.03
N ASP A 157 4.49 20.50 23.85
CA ASP A 157 4.19 21.70 24.64
C ASP A 157 4.04 22.92 23.72
N ASP A 158 3.13 23.84 24.04
CA ASP A 158 2.82 25.03 23.23
C ASP A 158 4.00 25.99 23.07
N SER A 159 5.00 25.91 23.96
CA SER A 159 6.24 26.70 23.86
C SER A 159 7.20 26.20 22.78
N VAL A 160 7.00 25.00 22.24
CA VAL A 160 7.91 24.36 21.29
C VAL A 160 7.56 24.76 19.85
N SER A 161 8.51 25.38 19.16
CA SER A 161 8.36 25.75 17.75
C SER A 161 8.56 24.55 16.82
N VAL A 162 7.56 24.26 15.99
CA VAL A 162 7.62 23.19 14.98
C VAL A 162 8.17 23.73 13.66
N ILE A 163 9.26 23.13 13.18
CA ILE A 163 9.90 23.43 11.90
C ILE A 163 9.63 22.28 10.92
N GLY A 164 8.53 22.36 10.18
CA GLY A 164 8.10 21.37 9.21
C GLY A 164 8.76 21.55 7.84
N LEU A 165 9.51 20.54 7.39
CA LEU A 165 10.13 20.52 6.06
C LEU A 165 9.39 19.53 5.17
N SER A 166 8.84 20.01 4.05
CA SER A 166 7.97 19.21 3.19
C SER A 166 8.33 19.32 1.72
N ALA A 167 8.03 18.25 0.97
CA ALA A 167 7.90 18.34 -0.48
C ALA A 167 6.70 19.22 -0.86
N THR A 168 6.58 19.57 -2.14
CA THR A 168 5.46 20.39 -2.63
C THR A 168 4.13 19.63 -2.54
N VAL A 169 3.23 20.08 -1.68
CA VAL A 169 1.84 19.59 -1.53
C VAL A 169 0.85 20.65 -2.00
N SER A 170 -0.32 20.24 -2.54
CA SER A 170 -1.26 21.19 -3.15
C SER A 170 -2.12 21.95 -2.14
N ASN A 171 -2.26 21.41 -0.94
CA ASN A 171 -3.06 21.97 0.16
C ASN A 171 -2.14 22.44 1.32
N SER A 172 -0.98 23.00 0.99
CA SER A 172 -0.02 23.53 1.98
C SER A 172 -0.63 24.64 2.84
N GLU A 173 -1.51 25.46 2.27
CA GLU A 173 -2.27 26.47 3.02
C GLU A 173 -3.23 25.83 4.03
N GLU A 174 -3.99 24.80 3.64
CA GLU A 174 -4.88 24.06 4.56
C GLU A 174 -4.09 23.43 5.70
N PHE A 175 -2.96 22.79 5.39
CA PHE A 175 -2.10 22.18 6.39
C PHE A 175 -1.46 23.23 7.32
N GLY A 176 -1.07 24.37 6.77
CA GLY A 176 -0.56 25.50 7.54
C GLY A 176 -1.61 26.18 8.43
N GLU A 177 -2.85 26.30 7.96
CA GLU A 177 -3.99 26.78 8.76
C GLU A 177 -4.26 25.83 9.95
N TRP A 178 -4.20 24.52 9.72
CA TRP A 178 -4.32 23.53 10.79
C TRP A 178 -3.17 23.67 11.81
N LEU A 179 -1.91 23.69 11.36
CA LEU A 179 -0.76 23.93 12.24
C LEU A 179 -0.92 25.24 13.00
N GLY A 180 -1.41 26.30 12.35
CA GLY A 180 -1.66 27.57 13.00
C GLY A 180 -2.74 27.51 14.09
N THR A 181 -3.75 26.67 13.88
CA THR A 181 -4.84 26.43 14.83
C THR A 181 -4.35 25.66 16.07
N VAL A 182 -3.49 24.66 15.88
CA VAL A 182 -3.01 23.79 16.97
C VAL A 182 -1.71 24.25 17.63
N ARG A 183 -0.88 25.07 16.95
CA ARG A 183 0.45 25.50 17.42
C ARG A 183 0.66 27.00 17.43
N GLY A 184 -0.34 27.80 17.11
CA GLY A 184 -0.24 29.26 17.13
C GLY A 184 0.44 29.83 15.88
N ASP A 185 1.31 30.81 16.03
CA ASP A 185 1.82 31.55 14.86
C ASP A 185 2.80 30.71 14.02
N THR A 186 2.30 30.14 12.92
CA THR A 186 3.06 29.32 11.96
C THR A 186 3.14 30.01 10.60
N ALA A 187 4.36 30.26 10.12
CA ALA A 187 4.62 30.81 8.80
C ALA A 187 4.62 29.71 7.72
N VAL A 188 3.74 29.82 6.73
CA VAL A 188 3.70 28.91 5.57
C VAL A 188 4.52 29.49 4.43
N ILE A 189 5.57 28.77 4.02
CA ILE A 189 6.50 29.21 2.99
C ILE A 189 6.51 28.18 1.86
N VAL A 190 5.96 28.58 0.72
CA VAL A 190 5.87 27.74 -0.47
C VAL A 190 6.85 28.24 -1.52
N SER A 191 7.65 27.33 -2.07
CA SER A 191 8.49 27.56 -3.24
C SER A 191 8.21 26.49 -4.28
N GLU A 192 8.03 26.89 -5.53
CA GLU A 192 7.91 25.97 -6.66
C GLU A 192 9.19 25.88 -7.49
N HIS A 193 10.22 26.66 -7.12
CA HIS A 193 11.46 26.74 -7.88
C HIS A 193 12.34 25.52 -7.59
N ARG A 194 12.76 24.82 -8.64
CA ARG A 194 13.70 23.70 -8.57
C ARG A 194 15.09 24.18 -9.03
N PRO A 195 16.14 24.12 -8.19
CA PRO A 195 17.47 24.64 -8.55
C PRO A 195 18.09 23.97 -9.78
N VAL A 196 17.90 22.65 -9.91
CA VAL A 196 18.31 21.91 -11.10
C VAL A 196 17.06 21.59 -11.91
N PRO A 197 16.84 22.21 -13.09
CA PRO A 197 15.66 21.96 -13.90
C PRO A 197 15.60 20.49 -14.36
N LEU A 198 14.38 19.98 -14.55
CA LEU A 198 14.13 18.60 -14.97
C LEU A 198 13.71 18.57 -16.44
N SER A 199 14.47 17.86 -17.27
CA SER A 199 14.07 17.53 -18.64
C SER A 199 13.36 16.18 -18.68
N GLN A 200 12.17 16.18 -19.27
CA GLN A 200 11.31 15.00 -19.39
C GLN A 200 11.49 14.34 -20.75
N TYR A 201 11.70 13.04 -20.77
CA TYR A 201 11.92 12.24 -21.96
C TYR A 201 11.09 10.96 -21.97
N MET A 202 10.78 10.47 -23.17
CA MET A 202 10.26 9.13 -23.37
C MET A 202 11.21 8.32 -24.27
N MET A 203 11.55 7.10 -23.85
CA MET A 203 12.36 6.18 -24.63
C MET A 203 11.46 5.25 -25.44
N VAL A 204 11.56 5.32 -26.77
CA VAL A 204 10.84 4.44 -27.71
C VAL A 204 11.89 3.62 -28.48
N GLY A 205 11.89 2.31 -28.25
CA GLY A 205 12.98 1.47 -28.72
C GLY A 205 14.31 1.89 -28.08
N ARG A 206 15.35 2.10 -28.88
CA ARG A 206 16.69 2.54 -28.41
C ARG A 206 16.89 4.06 -28.46
N LYS A 207 15.86 4.82 -28.85
CA LYS A 207 15.93 6.28 -29.00
C LYS A 207 15.21 6.94 -27.83
N VAL A 208 15.81 8.02 -27.31
CA VAL A 208 15.23 8.86 -26.26
C VAL A 208 14.76 10.17 -26.89
N PHE A 209 13.47 10.45 -26.79
CA PHE A 209 12.80 11.63 -27.34
C PHE A 209 12.42 12.58 -26.20
N PRO A 210 12.51 13.90 -26.37
CA PRO A 210 11.86 14.85 -25.45
C PRO A 210 10.37 14.52 -25.33
N LEU A 211 9.82 14.58 -24.12
CA LEU A 211 8.39 14.33 -23.91
C LEU A 211 7.55 15.49 -24.46
N PHE A 212 8.03 16.72 -24.25
CA PHE A 212 7.34 17.94 -24.64
C PHE A 212 7.92 18.54 -25.92
N GLU A 213 7.06 19.19 -26.69
CA GLU A 213 7.47 20.00 -27.84
C GLU A 213 8.15 21.30 -27.34
N PRO A 214 9.39 21.59 -27.78
CA PRO A 214 10.10 22.80 -27.35
C PRO A 214 9.29 24.07 -27.60
N GLY A 215 9.20 24.94 -26.59
CA GLY A 215 8.50 26.23 -26.70
C GLY A 215 6.96 26.14 -26.63
N THR A 216 6.39 25.02 -26.20
CA THR A 216 4.95 24.86 -25.99
C THR A 216 4.61 24.59 -24.52
N ASP A 217 3.43 25.02 -24.07
CA ASP A 217 2.89 24.69 -22.75
C ASP A 217 2.37 23.25 -22.73
N GLY A 218 3.27 22.30 -22.51
CA GLY A 218 2.93 20.92 -22.14
C GLY A 218 2.38 20.05 -23.27
N ARG A 219 2.49 20.45 -24.55
CA ARG A 219 2.12 19.57 -25.68
C ARG A 219 3.16 18.47 -25.86
N VAL A 220 2.68 17.27 -26.12
CA VAL A 220 3.54 16.12 -26.43
C VAL A 220 4.34 16.38 -27.71
N ASN A 221 5.60 15.96 -27.72
CA ASN A 221 6.49 16.10 -28.87
C ASN A 221 5.97 15.33 -30.09
N ARG A 222 5.95 15.97 -31.26
CA ARG A 222 5.39 15.37 -32.49
C ARG A 222 6.23 14.20 -33.01
N ASP A 223 7.55 14.30 -32.95
CA ASP A 223 8.44 13.21 -33.40
C ASP A 223 8.27 11.96 -32.54
N LEU A 224 8.00 12.14 -31.24
CA LEU A 224 7.64 11.06 -30.33
C LEU A 224 6.31 10.40 -30.75
N GLU A 225 5.26 11.20 -30.98
CA GLU A 225 3.96 10.69 -31.45
C GLU A 225 4.13 9.92 -32.77
N TYR A 226 4.83 10.48 -33.76
CA TYR A 226 5.10 9.79 -35.02
C TYR A 226 5.90 8.49 -34.86
N ALA A 227 6.87 8.46 -33.94
CA ALA A 227 7.65 7.25 -33.66
C ALA A 227 6.77 6.13 -33.08
N ILE A 228 5.85 6.48 -32.18
CA ILE A 228 4.87 5.55 -31.60
C ILE A 228 3.87 5.10 -32.67
N GLU A 229 3.26 6.03 -33.40
CA GLU A 229 2.31 5.75 -34.48
C GLU A 229 2.92 4.86 -35.56
N ARG A 230 4.20 5.00 -35.89
CA ARG A 230 4.87 4.12 -36.87
C ARG A 230 5.00 2.68 -36.37
N ILE A 231 5.24 2.49 -35.08
CA ILE A 231 5.32 1.16 -34.45
C ILE A 231 3.92 0.54 -34.39
N GLU A 232 2.89 1.35 -34.14
CA GLU A 232 1.50 0.91 -34.07
C GLU A 232 0.87 0.67 -35.45
N SER A 233 1.14 1.52 -36.44
CA SER A 233 0.61 1.43 -37.81
C SER A 233 1.25 0.30 -38.62
N GLY A 234 2.50 -0.06 -38.34
CA GLY A 234 3.10 -1.31 -38.84
C GLY A 234 2.27 -2.57 -38.49
N ARG A 235 1.41 -2.50 -37.45
CA ARG A 235 0.44 -3.57 -37.10
C ARG A 235 -0.78 -3.61 -38.03
N ALA A 236 -1.18 -2.47 -38.60
CA ALA A 236 -2.35 -2.35 -39.48
C ALA A 236 -2.03 -2.75 -40.93
N GLU A 237 -0.82 -2.44 -41.42
CA GLU A 237 -0.38 -2.81 -42.78
C GLU A 237 -0.08 -4.31 -42.92
N GLU A 238 0.46 -4.99 -41.90
CA GLU A 238 0.64 -6.46 -41.93
C GLU A 238 -0.71 -7.20 -41.96
N GLY A 239 -1.71 -6.72 -41.21
CA GLY A 239 -3.07 -7.28 -41.24
C GLY A 239 -3.79 -7.06 -42.58
N ARG A 240 -3.50 -5.94 -43.27
CA ARG A 240 -3.99 -5.66 -44.63
C ARG A 240 -3.28 -6.48 -45.70
N ARG A 241 -1.95 -6.64 -45.63
CA ARG A 241 -1.20 -7.50 -46.57
C ARG A 241 -1.59 -8.98 -46.46
N ASP A 242 -1.81 -9.49 -45.26
CA ASP A 242 -2.31 -10.86 -45.06
C ASP A 242 -3.73 -11.07 -45.62
N PHE A 243 -4.54 -10.01 -45.68
CA PHE A 243 -5.88 -10.00 -46.26
C PHE A 243 -5.85 -9.87 -47.81
N GLU A 244 -4.98 -8.99 -48.34
CA GLU A 244 -4.79 -8.76 -49.78
C GLU A 244 -4.09 -9.93 -50.49
N GLU A 245 -3.20 -10.68 -49.81
CA GLU A 245 -2.55 -11.88 -50.34
C GLU A 245 -3.44 -13.14 -50.32
N GLY A 246 -4.71 -13.04 -49.91
CA GLY A 246 -5.67 -14.15 -49.99
C GLY A 246 -5.31 -15.38 -49.16
N ARG A 247 -4.45 -15.25 -48.13
CA ARG A 247 -4.05 -16.36 -47.26
C ARG A 247 -5.20 -16.73 -46.32
N GLY A 248 -6.12 -17.55 -46.83
CA GLY A 248 -7.24 -18.07 -46.07
C GLY A 248 -6.83 -18.83 -44.81
N PHE A 249 -7.73 -18.88 -43.82
CA PHE A 249 -7.60 -19.46 -42.48
C PHE A 249 -7.09 -20.92 -42.40
N ARG A 250 -6.92 -21.61 -43.54
CA ARG A 250 -6.54 -23.03 -43.66
C ARG A 250 -5.06 -23.30 -43.97
N SER A 251 -4.22 -22.31 -44.23
CA SER A 251 -2.76 -22.52 -44.43
C SER A 251 -1.97 -22.71 -43.11
N ARG A 252 -2.65 -22.72 -41.95
CA ARG A 252 -2.04 -22.88 -40.62
C ARG A 252 -1.78 -24.34 -40.17
N ALA A 253 -1.99 -25.34 -41.03
CA ALA A 253 -1.96 -26.75 -40.63
C ALA A 253 -0.70 -27.55 -41.03
N ALA A 254 0.31 -26.95 -41.65
CA ALA A 254 1.54 -27.66 -42.02
C ALA A 254 2.78 -26.85 -41.62
N GLY A 255 3.16 -26.93 -40.35
CA GLY A 255 4.40 -26.33 -39.83
C GLY A 255 4.55 -26.57 -38.33
N ARG A 256 5.35 -27.57 -37.95
CA ARG A 256 5.70 -27.92 -36.57
C ARG A 256 6.52 -26.80 -35.89
N ARG A 257 6.03 -26.22 -34.78
CA ARG A 257 6.73 -25.92 -33.49
C ARG A 257 6.06 -24.76 -32.72
N SER A 258 5.91 -24.99 -31.40
CA SER A 258 5.86 -24.03 -30.28
C SER A 258 4.80 -22.91 -30.21
N GLY A 259 4.52 -22.47 -28.98
CA GLY A 259 3.48 -21.53 -28.60
C GLY A 259 3.43 -20.25 -29.43
N ARG A 260 2.22 -19.86 -29.81
CA ARG A 260 1.99 -18.68 -30.64
C ARG A 260 1.91 -17.45 -29.73
N GLU A 261 2.94 -16.61 -29.79
CA GLU A 261 3.00 -15.27 -29.20
C GLU A 261 1.77 -14.45 -29.61
N ARG A 262 1.15 -13.77 -28.63
CA ARG A 262 0.05 -12.83 -28.87
C ARG A 262 0.61 -11.60 -29.61
N PRO A 263 -0.22 -10.80 -30.33
CA PRO A 263 0.24 -9.54 -30.96
C PRO A 263 0.91 -8.56 -29.98
N VAL A 264 0.59 -8.67 -28.69
CA VAL A 264 1.19 -7.91 -27.59
C VAL A 264 2.62 -8.37 -27.24
N ASP A 265 3.03 -9.59 -27.62
CA ASP A 265 4.33 -10.19 -27.27
C ASP A 265 5.47 -9.83 -28.26
N ARG A 266 5.17 -9.21 -29.41
CA ARG A 266 6.17 -8.99 -30.49
C ARG A 266 7.05 -7.75 -30.32
N THR A 267 6.60 -6.72 -29.61
CA THR A 267 7.42 -5.56 -29.25
C THR A 267 7.78 -5.66 -27.77
N LYS A 268 8.83 -6.42 -27.47
CA LYS A 268 9.41 -6.41 -26.12
C LYS A 268 10.09 -5.06 -25.90
N PRO A 269 9.90 -4.43 -24.73
CA PRO A 269 10.71 -3.28 -24.33
C PRO A 269 12.19 -3.62 -24.51
N VAL A 270 12.98 -2.60 -24.85
CA VAL A 270 14.42 -2.72 -25.02
C VAL A 270 15.04 -3.31 -23.76
N GLY A 271 15.99 -4.23 -23.94
CA GLY A 271 16.62 -4.91 -22.83
C GLY A 271 17.34 -3.90 -21.94
N ARG A 272 17.34 -4.12 -20.63
CA ARG A 272 17.97 -3.20 -19.67
C ARG A 272 19.44 -2.87 -19.96
N PRO A 273 20.30 -3.80 -20.44
CA PRO A 273 21.66 -3.45 -20.88
C PRO A 273 21.71 -2.47 -22.05
N GLU A 274 20.71 -2.51 -22.94
CA GLU A 274 20.59 -1.61 -24.09
C GLU A 274 20.07 -0.24 -23.65
N VAL A 275 19.14 -0.19 -22.68
CA VAL A 275 18.72 1.07 -22.02
C VAL A 275 19.94 1.77 -21.42
N VAL A 276 20.75 1.04 -20.64
CA VAL A 276 21.99 1.57 -20.06
C VAL A 276 22.95 2.07 -21.15
N SER A 277 23.07 1.36 -22.28
CA SER A 277 23.89 1.82 -23.42
C SER A 277 23.41 3.14 -24.00
N ALA A 278 22.10 3.30 -24.16
CA ALA A 278 21.49 4.51 -24.72
C ALA A 278 21.71 5.71 -23.79
N LEU A 279 21.63 5.50 -22.46
CA LEU A 279 21.94 6.53 -21.47
C LEU A 279 23.43 6.88 -21.46
N GLN A 280 24.31 5.87 -21.46
CA GLN A 280 25.76 6.08 -21.49
C GLN A 280 26.19 6.88 -22.73
N GLY A 281 25.65 6.56 -23.91
CA GLY A 281 25.94 7.28 -25.15
C GLY A 281 25.46 8.74 -25.19
N ARG A 282 24.66 9.18 -24.21
CA ARG A 282 24.17 10.55 -24.04
C ARG A 282 24.70 11.25 -22.79
N ASP A 283 25.71 10.67 -22.14
CA ASP A 283 26.26 11.16 -20.87
C ASP A 283 25.18 11.31 -19.77
N MET A 284 24.22 10.38 -19.74
CA MET A 284 23.08 10.38 -18.81
C MET A 284 23.32 9.48 -17.57
N LEU A 285 24.57 9.05 -17.30
CA LEU A 285 24.92 8.29 -16.10
C LEU A 285 25.56 9.21 -15.04
N PRO A 286 25.42 8.92 -13.73
CA PRO A 286 24.78 7.75 -13.14
C PRO A 286 23.25 7.81 -13.20
N ALA A 287 22.60 6.64 -13.20
CA ALA A 287 21.16 6.52 -13.35
C ALA A 287 20.51 5.62 -12.29
N ILE A 288 19.32 6.01 -11.83
CA ILE A 288 18.44 5.17 -11.02
C ILE A 288 17.29 4.69 -11.91
N VAL A 289 17.10 3.39 -12.00
CA VAL A 289 16.00 2.77 -12.75
C VAL A 289 14.98 2.24 -11.75
N PHE A 290 13.81 2.88 -11.67
CA PHE A 290 12.75 2.46 -10.77
C PHE A 290 11.95 1.30 -11.35
N ILE A 291 11.88 0.23 -10.58
CA ILE A 291 11.12 -0.99 -10.88
C ILE A 291 10.28 -1.33 -9.64
N PHE A 292 8.94 -1.31 -9.78
CA PHE A 292 8.01 -1.54 -8.66
C PHE A 292 7.88 -3.01 -8.22
N SER A 293 8.93 -3.80 -8.40
CA SER A 293 8.98 -5.20 -7.97
C SER A 293 10.41 -5.56 -7.56
N ARG A 294 10.56 -6.12 -6.35
CA ARG A 294 11.86 -6.56 -5.80
C ARG A 294 12.52 -7.59 -6.72
N ALA A 295 11.78 -8.64 -7.08
CA ALA A 295 12.21 -9.64 -8.05
C ALA A 295 12.49 -9.04 -9.44
N GLY A 296 11.82 -7.93 -9.78
CA GLY A 296 12.09 -7.15 -10.97
C GLY A 296 13.46 -6.45 -10.93
N CYS A 297 13.82 -5.84 -9.80
CA CYS A 297 15.14 -5.24 -9.57
C CYS A 297 16.27 -6.28 -9.63
N ASP A 298 16.11 -7.42 -8.94
CA ASP A 298 17.09 -8.51 -9.00
C ASP A 298 17.21 -9.07 -10.42
N GLY A 299 16.06 -9.31 -11.08
CA GLY A 299 16.02 -9.75 -12.47
C GLY A 299 16.71 -8.77 -13.43
N ALA A 300 16.58 -7.47 -13.17
CA ALA A 300 17.26 -6.42 -13.92
C ALA A 300 18.78 -6.45 -13.74
N LEU A 301 19.23 -6.55 -12.49
CA LEU A 301 20.64 -6.70 -12.14
C LEU A 301 21.26 -7.91 -12.83
N PHE A 302 20.62 -9.08 -12.74
CA PHE A 302 21.12 -10.30 -13.37
C PHE A 302 21.05 -10.27 -14.90
N GLN A 303 20.12 -9.53 -15.49
CA GLN A 303 20.10 -9.30 -16.93
C GLN A 303 21.33 -8.50 -17.39
N CYS A 304 21.73 -7.48 -16.62
CA CYS A 304 22.97 -6.72 -16.83
C CYS A 304 24.21 -7.57 -16.57
N LEU A 305 24.23 -8.40 -15.52
CA LEU A 305 25.35 -9.29 -15.22
C LEU A 305 25.61 -10.33 -16.33
N ARG A 306 24.54 -10.83 -16.95
CA ARG A 306 24.65 -11.74 -18.11
C ARG A 306 25.16 -11.05 -19.38
N SER A 307 25.11 -9.72 -19.42
CA SER A 307 25.76 -8.95 -20.48
C SER A 307 27.26 -8.85 -20.21
N ARG A 308 28.07 -8.67 -21.26
CA ARG A 308 29.52 -8.43 -21.13
C ARG A 308 29.86 -6.96 -20.85
N LYS A 309 28.93 -6.19 -20.28
CA LYS A 309 29.16 -4.78 -19.99
C LYS A 309 29.87 -4.61 -18.65
N GLU A 310 30.83 -3.70 -18.66
CA GLU A 310 31.56 -3.22 -17.49
C GLU A 310 31.51 -1.69 -17.54
N LEU A 311 31.06 -1.07 -16.45
CA LEU A 311 30.93 0.39 -16.32
C LEU A 311 32.02 0.99 -15.42
N THR A 312 32.95 0.16 -14.97
CA THR A 312 33.98 0.49 -13.98
C THR A 312 35.37 0.28 -14.54
N THR A 313 36.36 1.00 -13.99
CA THR A 313 37.79 0.77 -14.25
C THR A 313 38.36 -0.28 -13.28
N PRO A 314 39.54 -0.87 -13.55
CA PRO A 314 40.21 -1.79 -12.62
C PRO A 314 40.47 -1.19 -11.24
N GLU A 315 40.81 0.10 -11.15
CA GLU A 315 41.04 0.81 -9.89
C GLU A 315 39.74 0.99 -9.10
N GLU A 316 38.65 1.33 -9.79
CA GLU A 316 37.31 1.38 -9.18
C GLU A 316 36.89 -0.01 -8.67
N GLN A 317 37.23 -1.09 -9.40
CA GLN A 317 36.95 -2.46 -8.98
C GLN A 317 37.67 -2.88 -7.70
N GLU A 318 38.94 -2.50 -7.54
CA GLU A 318 39.69 -2.72 -6.31
C GLU A 318 39.05 -1.98 -5.14
N ARG A 319 38.68 -0.70 -5.34
CA ARG A 319 38.02 0.09 -4.30
C ARG A 319 36.65 -0.48 -3.91
N ILE A 320 35.87 -0.94 -4.89
CA ILE A 320 34.60 -1.63 -4.64
C ILE A 320 34.84 -2.89 -3.82
N ALA A 321 35.87 -3.68 -4.14
CA ALA A 321 36.19 -4.89 -3.39
C ALA A 321 36.50 -4.60 -1.92
N GLU A 322 37.31 -3.56 -1.63
CA GLU A 322 37.63 -3.15 -0.25
C GLU A 322 36.37 -2.79 0.56
N ILE A 323 35.48 -1.99 -0.01
CA ILE A 323 34.23 -1.55 0.64
C ILE A 323 33.33 -2.76 0.90
N VAL A 324 33.17 -3.63 -0.09
CA VAL A 324 32.36 -4.84 0.02
C VAL A 324 32.91 -5.78 1.08
N ASP A 325 34.22 -6.06 1.06
CA ASP A 325 34.87 -7.00 1.98
C ASP A 325 34.80 -6.48 3.43
N LYS A 326 34.89 -5.16 3.64
CA LYS A 326 34.62 -4.52 4.94
C LYS A 326 33.16 -4.68 5.36
N GLY A 327 32.22 -4.43 4.45
CA GLY A 327 30.78 -4.42 4.73
C GLY A 327 30.16 -5.79 5.00
N ILE A 328 30.80 -6.88 4.55
CA ILE A 328 30.33 -8.26 4.82
C ILE A 328 30.98 -8.90 6.05
N LYS A 329 31.90 -8.21 6.72
CA LYS A 329 32.61 -8.74 7.88
C LYS A 329 31.60 -9.13 8.97
N GLY A 330 31.63 -10.41 9.36
CA GLY A 330 30.73 -10.97 10.38
C GLY A 330 29.55 -11.79 9.84
N ILE A 331 29.28 -11.76 8.53
CA ILE A 331 28.27 -12.64 7.92
C ILE A 331 28.86 -14.05 7.73
N PRO A 332 28.23 -15.12 8.24
CA PRO A 332 28.68 -16.49 8.00
C PRO A 332 28.71 -16.86 6.51
N ASP A 333 29.69 -17.65 6.09
CA ASP A 333 29.84 -18.07 4.69
C ASP A 333 28.63 -18.88 4.17
N GLU A 334 27.97 -19.66 5.03
CA GLU A 334 26.75 -20.39 4.70
C GLU A 334 25.59 -19.44 4.36
N ASP A 335 25.46 -18.34 5.11
CA ASP A 335 24.45 -17.32 4.85
C ASP A 335 24.76 -16.57 3.54
N LEU A 336 26.04 -16.22 3.30
CA LEU A 336 26.47 -15.58 2.04
C LEU A 336 26.14 -16.41 0.80
N GLN A 337 26.15 -17.75 0.91
CA GLN A 337 25.73 -18.63 -0.19
C GLN A 337 24.23 -18.52 -0.46
N VAL A 338 23.40 -18.56 0.58
CA VAL A 338 21.93 -18.39 0.47
C VAL A 338 21.58 -17.02 -0.13
N LEU A 339 22.40 -16.00 0.16
CA LEU A 339 22.22 -14.62 -0.29
C LEU A 339 22.67 -14.36 -1.74
N ASN A 340 23.15 -15.37 -2.47
CA ASN A 340 23.73 -15.21 -3.82
C ASN A 340 24.87 -14.17 -3.88
N TYR A 341 25.60 -13.98 -2.79
CA TYR A 341 26.59 -12.91 -2.63
C TYR A 341 27.63 -12.85 -3.75
N ARG A 342 28.13 -13.99 -4.23
CA ARG A 342 29.13 -14.04 -5.31
C ARG A 342 28.65 -13.36 -6.59
N GLN A 343 27.37 -13.53 -6.94
CA GLN A 343 26.79 -12.90 -8.12
C GLN A 343 26.59 -11.39 -7.89
N LEU A 344 26.16 -10.99 -6.69
CA LEU A 344 26.00 -9.59 -6.31
C LEU A 344 27.34 -8.85 -6.33
N ARG A 345 28.38 -9.39 -5.69
CA ARG A 345 29.75 -8.84 -5.71
C ARG A 345 30.25 -8.62 -7.13
N THR A 346 30.04 -9.61 -8.01
CA THR A 346 30.44 -9.48 -9.42
C THR A 346 29.66 -8.37 -10.12
N ALA A 347 28.36 -8.21 -9.83
CA ALA A 347 27.55 -7.15 -10.42
C ALA A 347 27.99 -5.75 -9.92
N TRP A 348 28.23 -5.61 -8.62
CA TRP A 348 28.72 -4.38 -8.01
C TRP A 348 30.07 -3.97 -8.58
N MET A 349 31.02 -4.91 -8.69
CA MET A 349 32.31 -4.66 -9.32
C MET A 349 32.18 -4.17 -10.77
N ARG A 350 31.15 -4.57 -11.51
CA ARG A 350 30.89 -4.08 -12.88
C ARG A 350 30.12 -2.76 -12.96
N GLY A 351 29.77 -2.17 -11.82
CA GLY A 351 29.07 -0.89 -11.71
C GLY A 351 27.54 -0.98 -11.75
N PHE A 352 26.96 -2.16 -11.49
CA PHE A 352 25.51 -2.37 -11.39
C PHE A 352 25.11 -2.78 -9.98
N ALA A 353 24.02 -2.23 -9.47
CA ALA A 353 23.42 -2.68 -8.21
C ALA A 353 21.90 -2.76 -8.27
N ALA A 354 21.31 -3.56 -7.39
CA ALA A 354 19.89 -3.50 -7.06
C ALA A 354 19.74 -2.86 -5.67
N HIS A 355 18.63 -2.16 -5.43
CA HIS A 355 18.31 -1.59 -4.12
C HIS A 355 16.81 -1.74 -3.83
N HIS A 356 16.48 -2.52 -2.79
CA HIS A 356 15.11 -2.67 -2.31
C HIS A 356 15.06 -3.21 -0.89
N ALA A 357 13.89 -3.10 -0.26
CA ALA A 357 13.67 -3.55 1.13
C ALA A 357 13.96 -5.04 1.39
N GLY A 358 13.90 -5.90 0.36
CA GLY A 358 14.25 -7.33 0.49
C GLY A 358 15.76 -7.64 0.55
N LEU A 359 16.64 -6.66 0.36
CA LEU A 359 18.08 -6.84 0.58
C LEU A 359 18.40 -6.73 2.06
N LEU A 360 19.47 -7.41 2.49
CA LEU A 360 19.99 -7.26 3.84
C LEU A 360 20.40 -5.80 4.11
N PRO A 361 20.23 -5.29 5.35
CA PRO A 361 20.69 -3.97 5.75
C PRO A 361 22.15 -3.69 5.34
N ALA A 362 23.06 -4.63 5.62
CA ALA A 362 24.47 -4.52 5.23
C ALA A 362 24.67 -4.33 3.71
N PHE A 363 23.92 -5.06 2.89
CA PHE A 363 24.03 -4.94 1.43
C PHE A 363 23.46 -3.62 0.91
N LYS A 364 22.41 -3.09 1.55
CA LYS A 364 21.88 -1.76 1.22
C LYS A 364 22.91 -0.68 1.51
N HIS A 365 23.54 -0.70 2.69
CA HIS A 365 24.59 0.27 3.04
C HIS A 365 25.78 0.21 2.08
N ILE A 366 26.23 -1.00 1.70
CA ILE A 366 27.28 -1.15 0.67
C ILE A 366 26.85 -0.48 -0.63
N VAL A 367 25.65 -0.78 -1.15
CA VAL A 367 25.17 -0.19 -2.42
C VAL A 367 25.05 1.32 -2.33
N GLU A 368 24.59 1.85 -1.19
CA GLU A 368 24.48 3.28 -0.92
C GLU A 368 25.85 3.96 -0.93
N GLU A 369 26.82 3.43 -0.18
CA GLU A 369 28.20 3.94 -0.15
C GLU A 369 28.83 3.93 -1.54
N LEU A 370 28.69 2.81 -2.27
CA LEU A 370 29.21 2.68 -3.63
C LEU A 370 28.57 3.66 -4.61
N PHE A 371 27.28 3.97 -4.48
CA PHE A 371 26.60 4.92 -5.36
C PHE A 371 26.99 6.37 -5.06
N VAL A 372 27.07 6.74 -3.77
CA VAL A 372 27.49 8.08 -3.33
C VAL A 372 28.93 8.38 -3.75
N GLN A 373 29.84 7.40 -3.65
CA GLN A 373 31.21 7.51 -4.16
C GLN A 373 31.31 7.46 -5.69
N GLY A 374 30.19 7.26 -6.41
CA GLY A 374 30.15 7.20 -7.87
C GLY A 374 30.74 5.93 -8.48
N LEU A 375 31.02 4.90 -7.67
CA LEU A 375 31.58 3.62 -8.10
C LEU A 375 30.52 2.74 -8.78
N VAL A 376 29.27 2.80 -8.33
CA VAL A 376 28.12 2.19 -9.02
C VAL A 376 27.45 3.23 -9.91
N ARG A 377 27.36 2.94 -11.20
CA ARG A 377 26.81 3.88 -12.20
C ARG A 377 25.32 3.67 -12.46
N VAL A 378 24.78 2.47 -12.19
CA VAL A 378 23.36 2.15 -12.40
C VAL A 378 22.80 1.37 -11.21
N VAL A 379 21.71 1.87 -10.64
CA VAL A 379 20.98 1.21 -9.54
C VAL A 379 19.55 0.89 -10.00
N PHE A 380 19.15 -0.37 -9.87
CA PHE A 380 17.77 -0.83 -10.07
C PHE A 380 17.03 -0.81 -8.74
N ALA A 381 16.12 0.14 -8.57
CA ALA A 381 15.56 0.46 -7.26
C ALA A 381 14.04 0.31 -7.19
N THR A 382 13.52 -0.09 -6.02
CA THR A 382 12.10 0.13 -5.71
C THR A 382 11.84 1.57 -5.25
N GLU A 383 10.58 1.97 -5.18
CA GLU A 383 10.14 3.31 -4.72
C GLU A 383 10.73 3.71 -3.35
N THR A 384 11.01 2.73 -2.48
CA THR A 384 11.63 2.95 -1.16
C THR A 384 12.95 3.72 -1.21
N LEU A 385 13.65 3.74 -2.36
CA LEU A 385 14.86 4.54 -2.54
C LEU A 385 14.57 6.04 -2.67
N ALA A 386 13.45 6.39 -3.31
CA ALA A 386 13.05 7.78 -3.50
C ALA A 386 12.66 8.47 -2.18
N LEU A 387 12.56 7.70 -1.10
CA LEU A 387 11.90 8.04 0.14
C LEU A 387 12.83 8.39 1.32
N GLY A 388 14.16 8.37 1.17
CA GLY A 388 14.96 8.77 2.33
C GLY A 388 16.45 8.49 2.35
N ILE A 389 17.17 8.61 1.24
CA ILE A 389 18.64 8.65 1.29
C ILE A 389 19.12 9.70 0.28
N ASN A 390 20.17 10.45 0.61
CA ASN A 390 20.79 11.40 -0.31
C ASN A 390 21.58 10.66 -1.41
N MET A 391 20.86 10.02 -2.34
CA MET A 391 21.41 9.41 -3.57
C MET A 391 20.87 10.11 -4.83
N PRO A 392 21.25 11.37 -5.08
CA PRO A 392 20.85 12.06 -6.29
C PRO A 392 21.61 11.46 -7.49
N ALA A 393 20.88 11.20 -8.56
CA ALA A 393 21.43 10.66 -9.81
C ALA A 393 21.36 11.73 -10.90
N ARG A 394 22.14 11.61 -11.98
CA ARG A 394 21.96 12.48 -13.15
C ARG A 394 20.64 12.19 -13.85
N THR A 395 20.23 10.92 -13.86
CA THR A 395 19.05 10.44 -14.58
C THR A 395 18.20 9.50 -13.73
N VAL A 396 16.89 9.63 -13.85
CA VAL A 396 15.90 8.69 -13.34
C VAL A 396 15.18 8.04 -14.52
N VAL A 397 14.98 6.72 -14.45
CA VAL A 397 14.26 5.94 -15.46
C VAL A 397 13.05 5.24 -14.84
N LEU A 398 11.88 5.35 -15.47
CA LEU A 398 10.66 4.63 -15.08
C LEU A 398 10.30 3.59 -16.14
N GLU A 399 10.31 2.29 -15.78
CA GLU A 399 9.93 1.21 -16.72
C GLU A 399 8.41 1.06 -16.86
N LYS A 400 7.67 1.40 -15.80
CA LYS A 400 6.22 1.26 -15.71
C LYS A 400 5.65 2.48 -14.99
N LEU A 401 4.38 2.75 -15.22
CA LEU A 401 3.61 3.79 -14.52
C LEU A 401 2.48 3.20 -13.67
N VAL A 402 2.50 1.89 -13.48
CA VAL A 402 1.52 1.14 -12.68
C VAL A 402 2.27 0.38 -11.60
N LYS A 403 1.79 0.47 -10.36
CA LYS A 403 2.33 -0.25 -9.20
C LYS A 403 1.26 -1.06 -8.48
N PHE A 404 1.69 -2.03 -7.68
CA PHE A 404 0.78 -2.78 -6.80
C PHE A 404 0.79 -2.13 -5.42
N ASN A 405 -0.38 -1.77 -4.89
CA ASN A 405 -0.51 -1.11 -3.59
C ASN A 405 -0.83 -2.09 -2.43
N GLY A 406 -0.79 -3.39 -2.67
CA GLY A 406 -1.20 -4.42 -1.70
C GLY A 406 -2.54 -5.08 -2.07
N GLU A 407 -3.42 -4.35 -2.74
CA GLU A 407 -4.76 -4.83 -3.11
C GLU A 407 -4.95 -4.90 -4.63
N ALA A 408 -4.50 -3.86 -5.34
CA ALA A 408 -4.72 -3.71 -6.78
C ALA A 408 -3.50 -3.11 -7.48
N HIS A 409 -3.43 -3.32 -8.79
CA HIS A 409 -2.55 -2.56 -9.65
C HIS A 409 -3.17 -1.19 -9.93
N VAL A 410 -2.52 -0.14 -9.47
CA VAL A 410 -2.95 1.26 -9.57
C VAL A 410 -1.92 2.08 -10.31
N ASP A 411 -2.39 3.09 -11.04
CA ASP A 411 -1.52 4.06 -11.71
C ASP A 411 -0.75 4.88 -10.67
N LEU A 412 0.46 5.30 -11.03
CA LEU A 412 1.24 6.22 -10.21
C LEU A 412 0.51 7.56 -10.11
N THR A 413 0.48 8.10 -8.89
CA THR A 413 -0.03 9.46 -8.70
C THR A 413 1.02 10.49 -9.16
N PRO A 414 0.61 11.71 -9.53
CA PRO A 414 1.55 12.77 -9.87
C PRO A 414 2.56 13.09 -8.74
N GLY A 415 2.14 12.97 -7.48
CA GLY A 415 3.02 13.12 -6.32
C GLY A 415 4.12 12.06 -6.27
N GLN A 416 3.77 10.78 -6.46
CA GLN A 416 4.75 9.69 -6.53
C GLN A 416 5.69 9.86 -7.72
N TYR A 417 5.16 10.25 -8.88
CA TYR A 417 5.96 10.55 -10.07
C TYR A 417 7.00 11.66 -9.79
N THR A 418 6.57 12.74 -9.15
CA THR A 418 7.43 13.88 -8.79
C THR A 418 8.48 13.50 -7.74
N GLN A 419 8.13 12.68 -6.74
CA GLN A 419 9.10 12.16 -5.77
C GLN A 419 10.18 11.29 -6.43
N LEU A 420 9.79 10.39 -7.33
CA LEU A 420 10.72 9.50 -8.04
C LEU A 420 11.65 10.31 -8.96
N THR A 421 11.07 11.15 -9.83
CA THR A 421 11.83 11.95 -10.80
C THR A 421 12.60 13.09 -10.15
N GLY A 422 12.19 13.54 -8.97
CA GLY A 422 12.87 14.54 -8.14
C GLY A 422 14.30 14.15 -7.74
N ARG A 423 14.66 12.86 -7.83
CA ARG A 423 16.02 12.35 -7.61
C ARG A 423 16.99 12.60 -8.77
N ALA A 424 16.50 13.08 -9.92
CA ALA A 424 17.33 13.39 -11.08
C ALA A 424 17.89 14.82 -11.05
N GLY A 425 19.20 14.97 -11.22
CA GLY A 425 19.91 16.25 -11.16
C GLY A 425 20.54 16.48 -9.79
N ARG A 426 21.88 16.43 -9.74
CA ARG A 426 22.68 16.67 -8.55
C ARG A 426 23.01 18.16 -8.44
N ARG A 427 22.54 18.84 -7.38
CA ARG A 427 22.85 20.26 -7.13
C ARG A 427 24.36 20.45 -7.05
N GLY A 428 24.88 21.47 -7.74
CA GLY A 428 26.32 21.76 -7.82
C GLY A 428 27.13 20.88 -8.78
N ILE A 429 26.54 19.83 -9.36
CA ILE A 429 27.25 18.91 -10.29
C ILE A 429 26.58 18.86 -11.65
N ASP A 430 25.25 18.73 -11.71
CA ASP A 430 24.50 18.64 -12.96
C ASP A 430 23.76 19.96 -13.25
N HIS A 431 23.81 20.42 -14.49
CA HIS A 431 23.04 21.60 -14.94
C HIS A 431 21.56 21.28 -15.18
N ILE A 432 21.25 20.03 -15.55
CA ILE A 432 19.91 19.55 -15.88
C ILE A 432 19.79 18.11 -15.38
N GLY A 433 18.67 17.79 -14.72
CA GLY A 433 18.29 16.41 -14.39
C GLY A 433 17.46 15.78 -15.50
N ASN A 434 17.60 14.48 -15.73
CA ASN A 434 16.86 13.78 -16.78
C ASN A 434 15.85 12.78 -16.17
N ALA A 435 14.58 12.87 -16.57
CA ALA A 435 13.57 11.87 -16.26
C ALA A 435 13.17 11.15 -17.56
N VAL A 436 13.35 9.83 -17.61
CA VAL A 436 13.14 9.02 -18.81
C VAL A 436 12.08 7.96 -18.54
N VAL A 437 10.96 8.00 -19.26
CA VAL A 437 9.93 6.96 -19.20
C VAL A 437 10.13 5.97 -20.34
N GLN A 438 10.23 4.67 -20.05
CA GLN A 438 10.31 3.65 -21.09
C GLN A 438 8.91 3.38 -21.66
N TRP A 439 8.73 3.63 -22.96
CA TRP A 439 7.45 3.41 -23.61
C TRP A 439 7.13 1.92 -23.71
N ALA A 440 5.85 1.58 -23.51
CA ALA A 440 5.29 0.27 -23.75
C ALA A 440 3.99 0.41 -24.58
N PRO A 441 3.60 -0.61 -25.37
CA PRO A 441 2.41 -0.58 -26.25
C PRO A 441 1.06 -0.19 -25.63
N ALA A 442 0.94 -0.16 -24.31
CA ALA A 442 -0.29 0.19 -23.60
C ALA A 442 -0.20 1.55 -22.89
N MET A 443 0.83 2.35 -23.20
CA MET A 443 1.10 3.64 -22.55
C MET A 443 0.86 4.78 -23.55
N ASP A 444 -0.08 5.67 -23.22
CA ASP A 444 -0.32 6.90 -23.99
C ASP A 444 0.67 7.99 -23.53
N PRO A 445 1.49 8.57 -24.43
CA PRO A 445 2.39 9.67 -24.08
C PRO A 445 1.67 10.90 -23.48
N LYS A 446 0.37 11.11 -23.77
CA LYS A 446 -0.41 12.22 -23.19
C LYS A 446 -0.71 12.02 -21.72
N GLU A 447 -0.94 10.78 -21.28
CA GLU A 447 -1.12 10.47 -19.85
C GLU A 447 0.19 10.71 -19.09
N VAL A 448 1.33 10.33 -19.68
CA VAL A 448 2.66 10.62 -19.11
C VAL A 448 2.92 12.12 -19.02
N ALA A 449 2.54 12.87 -20.04
CA ALA A 449 2.61 14.34 -20.02
C ALA A 449 1.70 14.95 -18.93
N GLY A 450 0.52 14.38 -18.69
CA GLY A 450 -0.37 14.76 -17.58
C GLY A 450 0.26 14.55 -16.20
N LEU A 451 0.92 13.40 -16.00
CA LEU A 451 1.67 13.10 -14.78
C LEU A 451 2.87 14.04 -14.59
N ALA A 452 3.59 14.35 -15.67
CA ALA A 452 4.77 15.23 -15.62
C ALA A 452 4.42 16.72 -15.46
N SER A 453 3.20 17.13 -15.83
CA SER A 453 2.73 18.51 -15.70
C SER A 453 2.05 18.79 -14.36
N THR A 454 1.42 17.79 -13.73
CA THR A 454 0.75 17.93 -12.44
C THR A 454 1.79 17.80 -11.30
N ARG A 455 2.16 18.90 -10.66
CA ARG A 455 3.29 18.95 -9.71
C ARG A 455 2.93 18.71 -8.24
N THR A 456 1.66 18.83 -7.86
CA THR A 456 1.23 18.85 -6.45
C THR A 456 0.02 17.94 -6.21
N TYR A 457 -0.09 17.40 -4.99
CA TYR A 457 -1.18 16.52 -4.56
C TYR A 457 -1.59 16.88 -3.12
N PRO A 458 -2.87 16.69 -2.74
CA PRO A 458 -3.31 17.01 -1.38
C PRO A 458 -2.77 16.01 -0.36
N LEU A 459 -2.26 16.52 0.75
CA LEU A 459 -1.96 15.77 1.96
C LEU A 459 -3.29 15.36 2.61
N ILE A 460 -3.53 14.06 2.79
CA ILE A 460 -4.73 13.52 3.43
C ILE A 460 -4.29 12.78 4.69
N SER A 461 -4.84 13.17 5.84
CA SER A 461 -4.58 12.48 7.11
C SER A 461 -5.26 11.09 7.15
N PRO A 462 -4.54 10.03 7.51
CA PRO A 462 -5.11 8.73 7.84
C PRO A 462 -5.37 8.55 9.34
N PHE A 463 -5.28 9.61 10.16
CA PHE A 463 -5.32 9.53 11.61
C PHE A 463 -6.65 8.94 12.13
N THR A 464 -6.52 7.92 12.98
CA THR A 464 -7.63 7.29 13.71
C THR A 464 -7.15 6.88 15.10
N PRO A 465 -7.95 7.07 16.17
CA PRO A 465 -7.53 6.69 17.52
C PRO A 465 -7.37 5.17 17.64
N GLY A 466 -6.21 4.72 18.12
CA GLY A 466 -5.92 3.32 18.46
C GLY A 466 -6.00 3.05 19.97
N TYR A 467 -5.96 1.79 20.40
CA TYR A 467 -6.10 1.42 21.81
C TYR A 467 -4.94 1.92 22.68
N ASN A 468 -3.68 1.66 22.27
CA ASN A 468 -2.49 2.17 22.96
C ASN A 468 -2.49 3.70 23.07
N MET A 469 -2.84 4.39 21.99
CA MET A 469 -2.95 5.85 21.96
C MET A 469 -4.04 6.34 22.93
N ALA A 470 -5.21 5.70 22.94
CA ALA A 470 -6.31 6.10 23.81
C ALA A 470 -5.95 6.01 25.30
N ILE A 471 -5.27 4.95 25.72
CA ILE A 471 -4.77 4.81 27.09
C ILE A 471 -3.70 5.87 27.41
N ASN A 472 -2.73 6.08 26.53
CA ASN A 472 -1.65 7.04 26.77
C ASN A 472 -2.18 8.47 26.88
N MET A 473 -3.09 8.87 25.99
CA MET A 473 -3.75 10.18 26.06
C MET A 473 -4.62 10.30 27.32
N LEU A 474 -5.40 9.26 27.67
CA LEU A 474 -6.21 9.29 28.89
C LEU A 474 -5.34 9.47 30.13
N LYS A 475 -4.19 8.79 30.19
CA LYS A 475 -3.22 8.89 31.29
C LYS A 475 -2.59 10.28 31.38
N MET A 476 -2.13 10.82 30.26
CA MET A 476 -1.37 12.08 30.21
C MET A 476 -2.28 13.32 30.31
N ASN A 477 -3.42 13.32 29.63
CA ASN A 477 -4.24 14.52 29.43
C ASN A 477 -5.57 14.47 30.20
N GLY A 478 -6.04 13.27 30.57
CA GLY A 478 -7.40 13.06 31.07
C GLY A 478 -8.44 12.98 29.94
N PHE A 479 -9.67 12.58 30.27
CA PHE A 479 -10.70 12.20 29.29
C PHE A 479 -11.12 13.36 28.37
N ASP A 480 -11.62 14.45 28.95
CA ASP A 480 -12.16 15.58 28.18
C ASP A 480 -11.08 16.27 27.32
N ALA A 481 -9.85 16.37 27.85
CA ALA A 481 -8.74 16.95 27.10
C ALA A 481 -8.30 16.04 25.95
N SER A 482 -8.32 14.72 26.16
CA SER A 482 -8.01 13.74 25.10
C SER A 482 -9.00 13.84 23.95
N ILE A 483 -10.30 13.94 24.24
CA ILE A 483 -11.34 14.13 23.22
C ILE A 483 -11.07 15.41 22.42
N ARG A 484 -10.82 16.54 23.10
CA ARG A 484 -10.53 17.81 22.44
C ARG A 484 -9.31 17.72 21.51
N LEU A 485 -8.26 17.02 21.92
CA LEU A 485 -7.06 16.82 21.09
C LEU A 485 -7.36 15.97 19.85
N VAL A 486 -8.13 14.89 20.00
CA VAL A 486 -8.55 14.07 18.86
C VAL A 486 -9.43 14.87 17.88
N GLU A 487 -10.30 15.74 18.39
CA GLU A 487 -11.12 16.66 17.57
C GLU A 487 -10.30 17.77 16.90
N GLN A 488 -9.10 18.07 17.40
CA GLN A 488 -8.15 18.99 16.78
C GLN A 488 -7.23 18.30 15.75
N SER A 489 -7.35 16.99 15.54
CA SER A 489 -6.54 16.27 14.55
C SER A 489 -6.72 16.80 13.13
N PHE A 490 -5.73 16.58 12.27
CA PHE A 490 -5.79 17.04 10.88
C PHE A 490 -6.89 16.29 10.11
N ALA A 491 -7.11 15.00 10.41
CA ALA A 491 -8.22 14.23 9.87
C ALA A 491 -9.59 14.87 10.18
N GLN A 492 -9.82 15.30 11.42
CA GLN A 492 -11.07 15.98 11.78
C GLN A 492 -11.18 17.35 11.11
N PHE A 493 -10.10 18.14 11.09
CA PHE A 493 -10.05 19.44 10.42
C PHE A 493 -10.42 19.36 8.93
N GLN A 494 -9.88 18.37 8.20
CA GLN A 494 -10.22 18.13 6.80
C GLN A 494 -11.68 17.68 6.63
N THR A 495 -12.17 16.84 7.54
CA THR A 495 -13.56 16.38 7.55
C THR A 495 -14.51 17.56 7.73
N ASP A 496 -14.30 18.42 8.72
CA ASP A 496 -15.13 19.59 9.01
C ASP A 496 -15.17 20.57 7.82
N ARG A 497 -14.01 20.82 7.19
CA ARG A 497 -13.91 21.67 5.99
C ARG A 497 -14.66 21.06 4.81
N SER A 498 -14.56 19.74 4.62
CA SER A 498 -15.26 19.03 3.54
C SER A 498 -16.78 19.07 3.74
N VAL A 499 -17.26 18.92 4.98
CA VAL A 499 -18.68 18.97 5.35
C VAL A 499 -19.29 20.32 4.96
N VAL A 500 -18.58 21.44 5.13
CA VAL A 500 -19.06 22.76 4.67
C VAL A 500 -19.34 22.78 3.16
N GLY A 501 -18.48 22.13 2.37
CA GLY A 501 -18.67 21.98 0.92
C GLY A 501 -19.87 21.09 0.60
N GLU A 502 -20.02 19.97 1.31
CA GLU A 502 -21.14 19.04 1.15
C GLU A 502 -22.48 19.66 1.54
N VAL A 503 -22.52 20.47 2.60
CA VAL A 503 -23.72 21.22 3.03
C VAL A 503 -24.18 22.18 1.94
N ARG A 504 -23.25 22.92 1.31
CA ARG A 504 -23.58 23.79 0.16
C ARG A 504 -24.13 22.99 -1.02
N GLU A 505 -23.59 21.80 -1.28
CA GLU A 505 -24.10 20.92 -2.34
C GLU A 505 -25.48 20.32 -1.97
N ILE A 506 -25.73 20.01 -0.71
CA ILE A 506 -27.05 19.62 -0.18
C ILE A 506 -28.07 20.73 -0.42
N GLU A 507 -27.73 21.98 -0.14
CA GLU A 507 -28.61 23.13 -0.42
C GLU A 507 -28.95 23.25 -1.91
N ARG A 508 -27.94 23.12 -2.79
CA ARG A 508 -28.14 23.11 -4.25
C ARG A 508 -29.02 21.95 -4.71
N LEU A 509 -28.76 20.74 -4.22
CA LEU A 509 -29.57 19.55 -4.53
C LEU A 509 -31.01 19.71 -4.02
N ARG A 510 -31.20 20.28 -2.83
CA ARG A 510 -32.52 20.57 -2.25
C ARG A 510 -33.28 21.57 -3.13
N ALA A 511 -32.63 22.65 -3.57
CA ALA A 511 -33.24 23.59 -4.52
C ALA A 511 -33.60 22.92 -5.85
N LYS A 512 -32.72 22.05 -6.37
CA LYS A 512 -32.99 21.30 -7.61
C LYS A 512 -34.17 20.35 -7.47
N VAL A 513 -34.26 19.61 -6.37
CA VAL A 513 -35.40 18.74 -6.02
C VAL A 513 -36.69 19.56 -5.95
N GLY A 514 -36.66 20.73 -5.30
CA GLY A 514 -37.81 21.66 -5.28
C GLY A 514 -38.27 22.05 -6.68
N SER A 515 -37.35 22.50 -7.55
CA SER A 515 -37.69 22.90 -8.93
C SER A 515 -38.27 21.77 -9.78
N LEU A 516 -37.78 20.54 -9.60
CA LEU A 516 -38.27 19.35 -10.32
C LEU A 516 -39.64 18.93 -9.80
N ARG A 517 -39.88 19.06 -8.48
CA ARG A 517 -41.19 18.81 -7.88
C ARG A 517 -42.23 19.80 -8.38
N GLU A 518 -41.92 21.10 -8.40
CA GLU A 518 -42.81 22.12 -8.96
C GLU A 518 -43.09 21.90 -10.45
N GLN A 519 -42.07 21.50 -11.23
CA GLN A 519 -42.27 21.14 -12.63
C GLN A 519 -43.22 19.96 -12.76
N LEU A 520 -43.02 18.91 -11.95
CA LEU A 520 -43.88 17.73 -11.96
C LEU A 520 -45.31 18.06 -11.56
N GLU A 521 -45.51 18.90 -10.54
CA GLU A 521 -46.83 19.37 -10.11
C GLU A 521 -47.54 20.17 -11.22
N ARG A 522 -46.82 21.08 -11.91
CA ARG A 522 -47.36 21.80 -13.08
C ARG A 522 -47.73 20.86 -14.22
N ASP A 523 -46.86 19.92 -14.55
CA ASP A 523 -47.09 18.97 -15.64
C ASP A 523 -48.30 18.08 -15.29
N ILE A 524 -48.42 17.60 -14.05
CA ILE A 524 -49.56 16.77 -13.59
C ILE A 524 -50.87 17.55 -13.55
N ALA A 525 -50.85 18.83 -13.17
CA ALA A 525 -52.04 19.68 -13.11
C ALA A 525 -52.77 19.78 -14.46
N SER A 526 -52.05 19.60 -15.58
CA SER A 526 -52.66 19.56 -16.92
C SER A 526 -53.53 18.33 -17.19
N PHE A 527 -53.37 17.25 -16.40
CA PHE A 527 -54.06 15.97 -16.58
C PHE A 527 -55.15 15.70 -15.53
N ALA A 528 -55.15 16.43 -14.40
CA ALA A 528 -56.12 16.30 -13.30
C ALA A 528 -56.44 14.84 -12.88
N PRO A 529 -55.43 14.02 -12.54
CA PRO A 529 -55.66 12.64 -12.11
C PRO A 529 -56.42 12.57 -10.77
N PRO A 530 -57.17 11.49 -10.50
CA PRO A 530 -57.90 11.31 -9.25
C PRO A 530 -56.93 10.96 -8.10
N SER A 531 -56.40 11.98 -7.45
CA SER A 531 -55.59 11.88 -6.23
C SER A 531 -55.54 13.23 -5.50
N ASP A 532 -55.43 13.19 -4.18
CA ASP A 532 -55.26 14.38 -3.33
C ASP A 532 -53.83 14.96 -3.42
N ASP A 533 -52.81 14.12 -3.70
CA ASP A 533 -51.44 14.53 -4.04
C ASP A 533 -50.88 13.66 -5.19
N PRO A 534 -51.26 13.97 -6.44
CA PRO A 534 -50.82 13.22 -7.62
C PRO A 534 -49.30 13.16 -7.80
N ALA A 535 -48.57 14.19 -7.36
CA ALA A 535 -47.13 14.26 -7.51
C ALA A 535 -46.43 13.29 -6.55
N ALA A 536 -46.87 13.22 -5.30
CA ALA A 536 -46.37 12.24 -4.33
C ALA A 536 -46.68 10.80 -4.77
N ASP A 537 -47.91 10.54 -5.19
CA ASP A 537 -48.32 9.21 -5.65
C ASP A 537 -47.46 8.72 -6.84
N LEU A 538 -47.18 9.59 -7.81
CA LEU A 538 -46.34 9.23 -8.96
C LEU A 538 -44.89 8.95 -8.54
N VAL A 539 -44.34 9.75 -7.62
CA VAL A 539 -42.99 9.55 -7.08
C VAL A 539 -42.87 8.21 -6.36
N ASP A 540 -43.86 7.86 -5.53
CA ASP A 540 -43.91 6.57 -4.81
C ASP A 540 -44.02 5.38 -5.78
N TYR A 541 -44.85 5.50 -6.81
CA TYR A 541 -44.97 4.49 -7.86
C TYR A 541 -43.64 4.27 -8.61
N LEU A 542 -42.94 5.34 -8.98
CA LEU A 542 -41.65 5.28 -9.66
C LEU A 542 -40.55 4.72 -8.73
N GLN A 543 -40.62 5.01 -7.44
CA GLN A 543 -39.74 4.44 -6.44
C GLN A 543 -39.94 2.93 -6.32
N LEU A 544 -41.18 2.43 -6.25
CA LEU A 544 -41.49 1.00 -6.27
C LEU A 544 -41.00 0.30 -7.55
N ARG A 545 -41.21 0.91 -8.72
CA ARG A 545 -40.66 0.40 -10.02
C ARG A 545 -39.15 0.22 -9.98
N ARG A 546 -38.43 1.20 -9.41
CA ARG A 546 -36.97 1.15 -9.30
C ARG A 546 -36.52 0.12 -8.27
N GLU A 547 -37.18 0.03 -7.11
CA GLU A 547 -36.88 -0.97 -6.09
C GLU A 547 -37.10 -2.40 -6.60
N LEU A 548 -38.13 -2.61 -7.42
CA LEU A 548 -38.33 -3.88 -8.11
C LEU A 548 -37.14 -4.19 -9.02
N THR A 549 -36.70 -3.22 -9.83
CA THR A 549 -35.56 -3.38 -10.74
C THR A 549 -34.28 -3.75 -9.99
N GLU A 550 -33.98 -3.06 -8.89
CA GLU A 550 -32.80 -3.36 -8.04
C GLU A 550 -32.92 -4.70 -7.33
N ALA A 551 -34.10 -5.05 -6.82
CA ALA A 551 -34.34 -6.35 -6.18
C ALA A 551 -34.20 -7.51 -7.18
N GLU A 552 -34.64 -7.36 -8.42
CA GLU A 552 -34.46 -8.33 -9.49
C GLU A 552 -32.98 -8.48 -9.88
N LYS A 553 -32.25 -7.37 -9.96
CA LYS A 553 -30.80 -7.37 -10.21
C LYS A 553 -30.03 -8.08 -9.09
N LYS A 554 -30.35 -7.79 -7.83
CA LYS A 554 -29.73 -8.43 -6.65
C LYS A 554 -30.05 -9.92 -6.59
N ALA A 555 -31.32 -10.31 -6.82
CA ALA A 555 -31.72 -11.72 -6.87
C ALA A 555 -31.02 -12.49 -7.99
N ARG A 556 -30.80 -11.86 -9.14
CA ARG A 556 -30.04 -12.45 -10.25
C ARG A 556 -28.56 -12.61 -9.92
N ALA A 557 -27.95 -11.64 -9.24
CA ALA A 557 -26.55 -11.70 -8.81
C ALA A 557 -26.35 -12.81 -7.76
N ALA A 558 -27.18 -12.84 -6.71
CA ALA A 558 -27.13 -13.89 -5.68
C ALA A 558 -27.30 -15.28 -6.28
N ALA A 559 -28.28 -15.46 -7.19
CA ALA A 559 -28.47 -16.73 -7.88
C ALA A 559 -27.28 -17.15 -8.75
N LEU A 560 -26.47 -16.21 -9.26
CA LEU A 560 -25.23 -16.55 -9.97
C LEU A 560 -24.14 -17.00 -9.00
N THR A 561 -23.99 -16.32 -7.87
CA THR A 561 -23.02 -16.67 -6.82
C THR A 561 -23.32 -18.05 -6.24
N ASP A 562 -24.56 -18.30 -5.82
CA ASP A 562 -24.98 -19.59 -5.24
C ASP A 562 -24.70 -20.74 -6.21
N ARG A 563 -24.93 -20.53 -7.52
CA ARG A 563 -24.68 -21.52 -8.57
C ARG A 563 -23.20 -21.74 -8.83
N HIS A 564 -22.40 -20.69 -8.73
CA HIS A 564 -20.95 -20.82 -8.79
C HIS A 564 -20.45 -21.66 -7.62
N THR A 565 -20.89 -21.38 -6.39
CA THR A 565 -20.58 -22.17 -5.18
C THR A 565 -21.03 -23.63 -5.30
N GLU A 566 -22.25 -23.88 -5.79
CA GLU A 566 -22.74 -25.25 -6.08
C GLU A 566 -21.85 -25.96 -7.10
N THR A 567 -21.43 -25.27 -8.15
CA THR A 567 -20.57 -25.83 -9.21
C THR A 567 -19.18 -26.15 -8.69
N VAL A 568 -18.59 -25.28 -7.86
CA VAL A 568 -17.32 -25.54 -7.17
C VAL A 568 -17.45 -26.79 -6.30
N LYS A 569 -18.46 -26.85 -5.42
CA LYS A 569 -18.70 -28.03 -4.57
C LYS A 569 -18.88 -29.31 -5.38
N LEU A 570 -19.59 -29.25 -6.51
CA LEU A 570 -19.78 -30.39 -7.42
C LEU A 570 -18.46 -30.81 -8.07
N LEU A 571 -17.71 -29.89 -8.69
CA LEU A 571 -16.47 -30.21 -9.38
C LEU A 571 -15.38 -30.74 -8.42
N ALA A 572 -15.36 -30.25 -7.19
CA ALA A 572 -14.42 -30.69 -6.15
C ALA A 572 -14.62 -32.13 -5.71
N ARG A 573 -15.87 -32.62 -5.71
CA ARG A 573 -16.20 -34.01 -5.33
C ARG A 573 -16.10 -35.02 -6.47
N LEU A 574 -15.89 -34.58 -7.72
CA LEU A 574 -15.91 -35.46 -8.88
C LEU A 574 -14.76 -36.46 -8.85
N GLN A 575 -15.08 -37.74 -9.06
CA GLN A 575 -14.11 -38.83 -9.12
C GLN A 575 -13.85 -39.29 -10.55
N VAL A 576 -12.68 -39.90 -10.75
CA VAL A 576 -12.32 -40.51 -12.04
C VAL A 576 -13.35 -41.58 -12.42
N GLY A 577 -13.84 -41.47 -13.65
CA GLY A 577 -14.86 -42.33 -14.24
C GLY A 577 -16.28 -41.81 -14.09
N GLU A 578 -16.57 -40.79 -13.27
CA GLU A 578 -17.91 -40.21 -13.25
C GLU A 578 -18.24 -39.53 -14.57
N VAL A 579 -19.49 -39.64 -15.00
CA VAL A 579 -20.02 -39.01 -16.21
C VAL A 579 -20.96 -37.89 -15.80
N ILE A 580 -20.68 -36.69 -16.27
CA ILE A 580 -21.47 -35.49 -16.02
C ILE A 580 -22.18 -35.03 -17.30
N ALA A 581 -23.41 -34.54 -17.13
CA ALA A 581 -24.14 -33.83 -18.15
C ALA A 581 -23.82 -32.32 -18.06
N LEU A 582 -23.18 -31.81 -19.09
CA LEU A 582 -22.86 -30.40 -19.26
C LEU A 582 -24.08 -29.63 -19.82
N PRO A 583 -24.40 -28.43 -19.30
CA PRO A 583 -25.47 -27.60 -19.83
C PRO A 583 -25.26 -27.23 -21.31
N GLY A 584 -26.32 -27.16 -22.10
CA GLY A 584 -26.24 -26.83 -23.53
C GLY A 584 -27.54 -26.26 -24.11
N LYS A 585 -27.48 -25.71 -25.34
CA LYS A 585 -28.63 -25.02 -25.99
C LYS A 585 -29.82 -25.91 -26.34
N LYS A 586 -29.58 -27.13 -26.83
CA LYS A 586 -30.65 -28.07 -27.29
C LYS A 586 -30.76 -29.32 -26.42
N LYS A 587 -29.63 -29.98 -26.16
CA LYS A 587 -29.51 -31.17 -25.29
C LYS A 587 -28.24 -31.03 -24.44
N PRO A 588 -28.20 -31.59 -23.22
CA PRO A 588 -26.97 -31.69 -22.46
C PRO A 588 -25.94 -32.55 -23.18
N GLU A 589 -24.67 -32.18 -23.04
CA GLU A 589 -23.54 -32.93 -23.59
C GLU A 589 -22.90 -33.76 -22.48
N LEU A 590 -22.64 -35.04 -22.73
CA LEU A 590 -22.02 -35.91 -21.74
C LEU A 590 -20.50 -35.76 -21.72
N ALA A 591 -19.90 -35.78 -20.54
CA ALA A 591 -18.46 -35.78 -20.36
C ALA A 591 -18.04 -36.73 -19.23
N ALA A 592 -17.02 -37.56 -19.48
CA ALA A 592 -16.43 -38.42 -18.46
C ALA A 592 -15.24 -37.73 -17.80
N VAL A 593 -15.15 -37.81 -16.47
CA VAL A 593 -14.05 -37.30 -15.66
C VAL A 593 -12.87 -38.27 -15.78
N VAL A 594 -11.80 -37.80 -16.41
CA VAL A 594 -10.58 -38.57 -16.67
C VAL A 594 -9.54 -38.37 -15.57
N GLN A 595 -9.51 -37.19 -14.95
CA GLN A 595 -8.71 -36.90 -13.76
C GLN A 595 -9.55 -36.04 -12.79
N ALA A 596 -9.50 -36.38 -11.49
CA ALA A 596 -10.17 -35.61 -10.45
C ALA A 596 -9.52 -34.22 -10.25
N ALA A 597 -10.22 -33.32 -9.58
CA ALA A 597 -9.66 -32.04 -9.18
C ALA A 597 -8.58 -32.21 -8.09
N GLY A 598 -7.51 -31.43 -8.16
CA GLY A 598 -6.42 -31.46 -7.16
C GLY A 598 -6.62 -30.49 -5.98
N LYS A 599 -7.64 -29.63 -6.01
CA LYS A 599 -7.98 -28.64 -4.98
C LYS A 599 -9.48 -28.63 -4.76
N HIS A 600 -9.91 -28.34 -3.53
CA HIS A 600 -11.33 -28.22 -3.18
C HIS A 600 -11.91 -26.84 -3.50
N ASP A 601 -11.13 -25.77 -3.39
CA ASP A 601 -11.63 -24.39 -3.52
C ASP A 601 -11.62 -23.85 -4.97
N ASP A 602 -10.69 -24.30 -5.82
CA ASP A 602 -10.70 -24.06 -7.28
C ASP A 602 -10.56 -25.39 -8.05
N PRO A 603 -11.62 -26.21 -8.10
CA PRO A 603 -11.56 -27.54 -8.66
C PRO A 603 -11.53 -27.51 -10.18
N ARG A 604 -10.45 -28.04 -10.77
CA ARG A 604 -10.25 -28.14 -12.22
C ARG A 604 -10.09 -29.58 -12.70
N PRO A 605 -11.15 -30.40 -12.65
CA PRO A 605 -11.08 -31.78 -13.12
C PRO A 605 -10.83 -31.83 -14.63
N TRP A 606 -10.14 -32.88 -15.07
CA TRP A 606 -9.95 -33.14 -16.50
C TRP A 606 -11.10 -33.99 -17.02
N VAL A 607 -11.82 -33.51 -18.03
CA VAL A 607 -12.96 -34.22 -18.62
C VAL A 607 -12.75 -34.49 -20.11
N THR A 608 -13.41 -35.52 -20.62
CA THR A 608 -13.54 -35.79 -22.06
C THR A 608 -15.01 -35.90 -22.43
N THR A 609 -15.45 -35.06 -23.35
CA THR A 609 -16.82 -35.00 -23.85
C THR A 609 -17.11 -36.13 -24.84
N GLU A 610 -18.39 -36.45 -25.04
CA GLU A 610 -18.86 -37.41 -26.05
C GLU A 610 -18.52 -36.97 -27.50
N ARG A 611 -18.21 -35.68 -27.72
CA ARG A 611 -17.74 -35.14 -29.01
C ARG A 611 -16.23 -35.20 -29.19
N GLY A 612 -15.49 -35.66 -28.18
CA GLY A 612 -14.05 -35.86 -28.23
C GLY A 612 -13.20 -34.65 -27.84
N TRP A 613 -13.80 -33.57 -27.35
CA TRP A 613 -13.06 -32.51 -26.68
C TRP A 613 -12.57 -33.00 -25.31
N SER A 614 -11.27 -32.84 -25.03
CA SER A 614 -10.64 -33.28 -23.79
C SER A 614 -9.78 -32.16 -23.19
N GLY A 615 -10.12 -31.71 -21.99
CA GLY A 615 -9.51 -30.58 -21.33
C GLY A 615 -9.92 -30.44 -19.87
N ARG A 616 -9.30 -29.50 -19.16
CA ARG A 616 -9.74 -29.10 -17.83
C ARG A 616 -10.92 -28.15 -17.95
N ILE A 617 -11.89 -28.31 -17.04
CA ILE A 617 -13.04 -27.42 -16.90
C ILE A 617 -12.93 -26.68 -15.57
N ASP A 618 -13.36 -25.42 -15.56
CA ASP A 618 -13.41 -24.57 -14.39
C ASP A 618 -14.87 -24.17 -14.08
N ALA A 619 -15.14 -23.80 -12.83
CA ALA A 619 -16.50 -23.45 -12.41
C ALA A 619 -17.03 -22.17 -13.07
N SER A 620 -16.17 -21.26 -13.55
CA SER A 620 -16.58 -20.01 -14.20
C SER A 620 -17.12 -20.22 -15.62
N ALA A 621 -16.76 -21.34 -16.26
CA ALA A 621 -17.26 -21.74 -17.56
C ALA A 621 -18.76 -22.10 -17.57
N PHE A 622 -19.38 -22.28 -16.40
CA PHE A 622 -20.76 -22.76 -16.27
C PHE A 622 -21.69 -21.72 -15.63
N ARG A 623 -22.75 -21.34 -16.34
CA ARG A 623 -23.85 -20.51 -15.82
C ARG A 623 -25.00 -21.32 -15.20
N ASN A 624 -24.91 -22.64 -15.29
CA ASN A 624 -25.82 -23.59 -14.67
C ASN A 624 -25.01 -24.83 -14.26
N THR A 625 -25.31 -25.42 -13.12
CA THR A 625 -24.50 -26.47 -12.53
C THR A 625 -24.62 -27.78 -13.32
N PRO A 626 -23.50 -28.43 -13.71
CA PRO A 626 -23.53 -29.77 -14.31
C PRO A 626 -24.11 -30.81 -13.36
N VAL A 627 -24.62 -31.92 -13.91
CA VAL A 627 -25.25 -33.00 -13.12
C VAL A 627 -24.51 -34.30 -13.35
N VAL A 628 -24.23 -35.07 -12.29
CA VAL A 628 -23.67 -36.43 -12.42
C VAL A 628 -24.77 -37.38 -12.90
N VAL A 629 -24.52 -38.10 -14.00
CA VAL A 629 -25.52 -38.95 -14.68
C VAL A 629 -25.12 -40.44 -14.72
N GLY A 630 -23.95 -40.78 -14.20
CA GLY A 630 -23.51 -42.17 -14.04
C GLY A 630 -22.00 -42.29 -13.97
N ARG A 631 -21.49 -43.50 -14.22
CA ARG A 631 -20.06 -43.82 -14.12
C ARG A 631 -19.63 -44.76 -15.24
N VAL A 632 -18.43 -44.58 -15.75
CA VAL A 632 -17.75 -45.45 -16.70
C VAL A 632 -16.39 -45.86 -16.16
N LYS A 633 -15.96 -47.09 -16.40
CA LYS A 633 -14.65 -47.57 -15.96
C LYS A 633 -13.58 -46.98 -16.89
N ILE A 634 -12.72 -46.10 -16.36
CA ILE A 634 -11.58 -45.53 -17.08
C ILE A 634 -10.29 -46.25 -16.63
N PRO A 635 -9.66 -47.07 -17.48
CA PRO A 635 -8.35 -47.66 -17.20
C PRO A 635 -7.27 -46.60 -16.94
N ARG A 636 -6.35 -46.87 -16.01
CA ARG A 636 -5.26 -45.94 -15.61
C ARG A 636 -4.46 -45.41 -16.79
N HIS A 637 -4.08 -46.27 -17.74
CA HIS A 637 -3.33 -45.87 -18.94
C HIS A 637 -4.07 -44.86 -19.86
N LEU A 638 -5.40 -44.77 -19.79
CA LEU A 638 -6.17 -43.75 -20.51
C LEU A 638 -6.20 -42.41 -19.75
N ALA A 639 -6.03 -42.44 -18.43
CA ALA A 639 -6.00 -41.27 -17.56
C ALA A 639 -4.65 -40.54 -17.55
N ASP A 640 -3.55 -41.25 -17.84
CA ASP A 640 -2.20 -40.68 -17.87
C ASP A 640 -1.96 -39.74 -19.07
N GLN A 641 -2.63 -40.00 -20.21
CA GLN A 641 -2.57 -39.16 -21.41
C GLN A 641 -3.96 -38.83 -21.99
N PRO A 642 -4.77 -38.02 -21.30
CA PRO A 642 -6.19 -37.80 -21.62
C PRO A 642 -6.44 -37.31 -23.06
N ARG A 643 -5.62 -36.37 -23.55
CA ARG A 643 -5.75 -35.81 -24.91
C ARG A 643 -5.46 -36.83 -26.01
N ARG A 644 -4.45 -37.68 -25.81
CA ARG A 644 -4.06 -38.70 -26.80
C ARG A 644 -5.11 -39.81 -26.90
N HIS A 645 -5.80 -40.07 -25.79
CA HIS A 645 -6.76 -41.18 -25.66
C HIS A 645 -8.23 -40.75 -25.70
N ALA A 646 -8.52 -39.48 -26.04
CA ALA A 646 -9.88 -38.93 -26.07
C ALA A 646 -10.87 -39.80 -26.87
N ARG A 647 -10.48 -40.32 -28.05
CA ARG A 647 -11.33 -41.22 -28.87
C ARG A 647 -11.72 -42.51 -28.15
N LYS A 648 -10.82 -43.09 -27.34
CA LYS A 648 -11.10 -44.29 -26.56
C LYS A 648 -12.07 -43.98 -25.42
N VAL A 649 -11.91 -42.84 -24.75
CA VAL A 649 -12.85 -42.38 -23.71
C VAL A 649 -14.23 -42.08 -24.29
N VAL A 650 -14.32 -41.47 -25.48
CA VAL A 650 -15.58 -41.29 -26.21
C VAL A 650 -16.28 -42.62 -26.47
N SER A 651 -15.55 -43.66 -26.91
CA SER A 651 -16.14 -44.98 -27.13
C SER A 651 -16.68 -45.63 -25.86
N LEU A 652 -16.08 -45.33 -24.69
CA LEU A 652 -16.57 -45.79 -23.40
C LEU A 652 -17.86 -45.06 -23.00
N ILE A 653 -17.95 -43.76 -23.25
CA ILE A 653 -19.18 -42.97 -23.04
C ILE A 653 -20.29 -43.50 -23.95
N GLN A 654 -20.03 -43.74 -25.23
CA GLN A 654 -21.04 -44.22 -26.19
C GLN A 654 -21.56 -45.63 -25.90
N ARG A 655 -20.75 -46.48 -25.25
CA ARG A 655 -21.15 -47.84 -24.83
C ARG A 655 -21.87 -47.86 -23.49
N GLY A 656 -21.84 -46.76 -22.74
CA GLY A 656 -22.49 -46.64 -21.44
C GLY A 656 -23.95 -46.21 -21.56
N ASN A 657 -24.80 -46.73 -20.69
CA ASN A 657 -26.18 -46.26 -20.53
C ASN A 657 -26.25 -45.26 -19.37
N PHE A 658 -26.48 -43.98 -19.68
CA PHE A 658 -26.57 -42.90 -18.69
C PHE A 658 -27.95 -42.28 -18.65
N THR A 659 -28.47 -42.02 -17.45
CA THR A 659 -29.76 -41.35 -17.22
C THR A 659 -29.61 -39.84 -17.25
N SER A 660 -29.34 -39.30 -18.44
CA SER A 660 -29.19 -37.85 -18.63
C SER A 660 -30.53 -37.10 -18.59
N PRO A 661 -30.61 -35.90 -17.99
CA PRO A 661 -31.79 -35.05 -18.06
C PRO A 661 -32.21 -34.78 -19.51
N ARG A 662 -33.52 -34.76 -19.79
CA ARG A 662 -34.05 -34.45 -21.13
C ARG A 662 -33.69 -33.02 -21.59
N LYS A 663 -33.55 -32.07 -20.65
CA LYS A 663 -33.16 -30.68 -20.89
C LYS A 663 -32.33 -30.15 -19.72
N LEU A 664 -31.15 -29.61 -20.01
CA LEU A 664 -30.32 -28.84 -19.06
C LEU A 664 -29.84 -27.57 -19.79
N LYS A 665 -30.49 -26.44 -19.51
CA LYS A 665 -30.24 -25.17 -20.20
C LYS A 665 -28.92 -24.54 -19.73
N GLU A 666 -28.24 -23.81 -20.61
CA GLU A 666 -27.02 -23.04 -20.28
C GLU A 666 -27.25 -22.02 -19.16
N GLN A 667 -28.46 -21.43 -19.07
CA GLN A 667 -28.83 -20.50 -18.01
C GLN A 667 -29.92 -21.12 -17.14
N ALA A 668 -29.70 -21.14 -15.83
CA ALA A 668 -30.69 -21.56 -14.85
C ALA A 668 -31.84 -20.53 -14.77
N ARG A 669 -33.05 -21.00 -14.45
CA ARG A 669 -34.19 -20.10 -14.20
C ARG A 669 -34.02 -19.49 -12.80
N VAL A 670 -33.87 -18.17 -12.72
CA VAL A 670 -33.90 -17.44 -11.45
C VAL A 670 -35.35 -17.41 -10.97
N ARG A 671 -35.61 -17.95 -9.77
CA ARG A 671 -36.94 -17.83 -9.15
C ARG A 671 -37.04 -16.44 -8.50
N PRO A 672 -38.17 -15.74 -8.63
CA PRO A 672 -38.38 -14.48 -7.92
C PRO A 672 -38.24 -14.69 -6.42
N SER A 673 -37.54 -13.80 -5.73
CA SER A 673 -37.53 -13.80 -4.27
C SER A 673 -38.90 -13.35 -3.73
N LYS A 674 -39.21 -13.67 -2.47
CA LYS A 674 -40.43 -13.18 -1.79
C LYS A 674 -40.57 -11.65 -1.92
N ARG A 675 -39.45 -10.92 -1.82
CA ARG A 675 -39.37 -9.47 -1.99
C ARG A 675 -39.73 -9.00 -3.41
N VAL A 676 -39.25 -9.68 -4.45
CA VAL A 676 -39.60 -9.36 -5.85
C VAL A 676 -41.09 -9.58 -6.11
N THR A 677 -41.68 -10.64 -5.55
CA THR A 677 -43.13 -10.89 -5.67
C THR A 677 -43.94 -9.80 -4.96
N ALA A 678 -43.59 -9.47 -3.72
CA ALA A 678 -44.27 -8.42 -2.96
C ALA A 678 -44.19 -7.04 -3.66
N LEU A 679 -43.03 -6.67 -4.22
CA LEU A 679 -42.89 -5.42 -4.97
C LEU A 679 -43.71 -5.40 -6.26
N ARG A 680 -43.87 -6.55 -6.94
CA ARG A 680 -44.74 -6.66 -8.12
C ARG A 680 -46.22 -6.52 -7.77
N GLU A 681 -46.64 -7.04 -6.62
CA GLU A 681 -48.00 -6.87 -6.09
C GLU A 681 -48.24 -5.41 -5.71
N ALA A 682 -47.33 -4.80 -4.94
CA ALA A 682 -47.41 -3.40 -4.55
C ALA A 682 -47.52 -2.44 -5.76
N ILE A 683 -46.75 -2.67 -6.83
CA ILE A 683 -46.85 -1.87 -8.07
C ILE A 683 -48.21 -2.03 -8.74
N ARG A 684 -48.82 -3.23 -8.72
CA ARG A 684 -50.12 -3.48 -9.36
C ARG A 684 -51.28 -2.86 -8.58
N GLU A 685 -51.18 -2.86 -7.26
CA GLU A 685 -52.20 -2.32 -6.36
C GLU A 685 -52.12 -0.79 -6.21
N HIS A 686 -51.01 -0.18 -6.64
CA HIS A 686 -50.79 1.25 -6.53
C HIS A 686 -51.80 2.07 -7.38
N PRO A 687 -52.40 3.15 -6.87
CA PRO A 687 -53.40 3.97 -7.59
C PRO A 687 -52.93 4.48 -8.96
N VAL A 688 -51.68 4.94 -9.04
CA VAL A 688 -51.01 5.37 -10.29
C VAL A 688 -50.96 4.25 -11.34
N HIS A 689 -51.01 2.97 -10.96
CA HIS A 689 -50.98 1.88 -11.93
C HIS A 689 -52.18 1.91 -12.90
N ALA A 690 -53.31 2.49 -12.47
CA ALA A 690 -54.52 2.65 -13.25
C ALA A 690 -54.51 3.87 -14.20
N TRP A 691 -53.54 4.78 -14.07
CA TRP A 691 -53.44 5.96 -14.94
C TRP A 691 -53.15 5.57 -16.40
N PRO A 692 -53.53 6.41 -17.39
CA PRO A 692 -53.20 6.16 -18.79
C PRO A 692 -51.70 5.94 -19.00
N ALA A 693 -51.34 4.95 -19.82
CA ALA A 693 -49.93 4.58 -20.02
C ALA A 693 -49.11 5.69 -20.70
N THR A 694 -49.73 6.46 -21.62
CA THR A 694 -49.10 7.60 -22.29
C THR A 694 -48.71 8.70 -21.31
N ASP A 695 -49.60 9.00 -20.37
CA ASP A 695 -49.46 10.14 -19.45
C ASP A 695 -48.43 9.79 -18.37
N ARG A 696 -48.46 8.54 -17.89
CA ARG A 696 -47.43 8.00 -17.00
C ARG A 696 -46.04 8.05 -17.62
N GLU A 697 -45.88 7.66 -18.88
CA GLU A 697 -44.57 7.60 -19.53
C GLU A 697 -44.05 9.02 -19.90
N MET A 698 -44.94 9.99 -20.18
CA MET A 698 -44.53 11.40 -20.32
C MET A 698 -44.00 11.98 -18.99
N LEU A 699 -44.71 11.72 -17.89
CA LEU A 699 -44.33 12.21 -16.56
C LEU A 699 -43.17 11.42 -15.94
N ALA A 700 -42.95 10.17 -16.38
CA ALA A 700 -41.90 9.28 -15.88
C ALA A 700 -40.51 9.90 -15.99
N ARG A 701 -40.21 10.65 -17.05
CA ARG A 701 -38.87 11.26 -17.21
C ARG A 701 -38.53 12.26 -16.11
N VAL A 702 -39.47 13.17 -15.80
CA VAL A 702 -39.29 14.20 -14.76
C VAL A 702 -39.38 13.54 -13.37
N GLY A 703 -40.32 12.62 -13.18
CA GLY A 703 -40.47 11.86 -11.94
C GLY A 703 -39.25 10.97 -11.61
N GLU A 704 -38.67 10.27 -12.59
CA GLU A 704 -37.46 9.46 -12.40
C GLU A 704 -36.24 10.33 -12.08
N GLN A 705 -36.15 11.51 -12.71
CA GLN A 705 -35.13 12.49 -12.38
C GLN A 705 -35.30 13.01 -10.95
N LEU A 706 -36.53 13.33 -10.53
CA LEU A 706 -36.85 13.75 -9.16
C LEU A 706 -36.50 12.66 -8.13
N VAL A 707 -36.93 11.42 -8.34
CA VAL A 707 -36.60 10.27 -7.48
C VAL A 707 -35.07 10.07 -7.41
N ARG A 708 -34.36 10.27 -8.52
CA ARG A 708 -32.89 10.18 -8.56
C ARG A 708 -32.22 11.27 -7.74
N GLU A 709 -32.60 12.53 -7.92
CA GLU A 709 -32.00 13.65 -7.18
C GLU A 709 -32.41 13.64 -5.70
N GLN A 710 -33.64 13.23 -5.35
CA GLN A 710 -34.06 13.03 -3.95
C GLN A 710 -33.24 11.95 -3.24
N ARG A 711 -32.97 10.82 -3.90
CA ARG A 711 -32.08 9.80 -3.34
C ARG A 711 -30.64 10.30 -3.24
N ARG A 712 -30.17 11.09 -4.20
CA ARG A 712 -28.84 11.71 -4.12
C ARG A 712 -28.75 12.65 -2.93
N LEU A 713 -29.77 13.47 -2.71
CA LEU A 713 -29.90 14.36 -1.56
C LEU A 713 -29.92 13.56 -0.24
N GLN A 714 -30.79 12.54 -0.12
CA GLN A 714 -30.85 11.70 1.08
C GLN A 714 -29.54 10.94 1.33
N LYS A 715 -28.88 10.46 0.27
CA LYS A 715 -27.58 9.79 0.38
C LYS A 715 -26.50 10.77 0.86
N MET A 716 -26.47 11.99 0.32
CA MET A 716 -25.52 13.02 0.73
C MET A 716 -25.78 13.48 2.16
N GLN A 717 -27.04 13.67 2.55
CA GLN A 717 -27.43 13.98 3.93
C GLN A 717 -26.99 12.89 4.90
N ARG A 718 -27.30 11.62 4.60
CA ARG A 718 -26.81 10.50 5.42
C ARG A 718 -25.30 10.40 5.46
N ALA A 719 -24.61 10.73 4.36
CA ALA A 719 -23.16 10.74 4.30
C ALA A 719 -22.59 11.83 5.22
N VAL A 720 -23.13 13.05 5.16
CA VAL A 720 -22.80 14.13 6.09
C VAL A 720 -23.09 13.72 7.53
N ASP A 721 -24.30 13.22 7.82
CA ASP A 721 -24.70 12.78 9.16
C ASP A 721 -23.76 11.68 9.71
N SER A 722 -23.33 10.74 8.85
CA SER A 722 -22.35 9.71 9.21
C SER A 722 -20.92 10.23 9.31
N SER A 723 -20.57 11.24 8.50
CA SER A 723 -19.29 11.95 8.55
C SER A 723 -19.21 12.92 9.74
N THR A 724 -20.34 13.14 10.42
CA THR A 724 -20.43 13.88 11.68
C THR A 724 -20.16 12.95 12.88
N ASP A 725 -19.88 11.66 12.68
CA ASP A 725 -19.32 10.81 13.73
C ASP A 725 -17.87 11.23 13.93
N SER A 726 -17.64 12.13 14.88
CA SER A 726 -16.31 12.69 15.13
C SER A 726 -15.34 11.60 15.59
N LEU A 727 -14.06 11.82 15.34
CA LEU A 727 -13.02 10.97 15.91
C LEU A 727 -13.10 10.94 17.45
N GLY A 728 -13.64 12.00 18.08
CA GLY A 728 -13.97 12.05 19.49
C GLY A 728 -14.96 10.95 19.93
N ARG A 729 -16.03 10.69 19.18
CA ARG A 729 -16.95 9.57 19.49
C ARG A 729 -16.33 8.20 19.32
N THR A 730 -15.40 8.06 18.36
CA THR A 730 -14.65 6.81 18.22
C THR A 730 -13.74 6.60 19.43
N PHE A 731 -13.10 7.66 19.93
CA PHE A 731 -12.33 7.64 21.18
C PHE A 731 -13.22 7.24 22.37
N GLU A 732 -14.43 7.80 22.52
CA GLU A 732 -15.38 7.40 23.57
C GLU A 732 -15.74 5.91 23.51
N ARG A 733 -16.02 5.38 22.30
CA ARG A 733 -16.30 3.95 22.10
C ARG A 733 -15.11 3.07 22.47
N ILE A 734 -13.89 3.51 22.15
CA ILE A 734 -12.66 2.83 22.56
C ILE A 734 -12.55 2.78 24.08
N ILE A 735 -12.73 3.92 24.77
CA ILE A 735 -12.72 3.96 26.23
C ILE A 735 -13.81 3.05 26.80
N GLY A 736 -15.02 3.04 26.22
CA GLY A 736 -16.09 2.14 26.63
C GLY A 736 -15.73 0.65 26.52
N LEU A 737 -15.08 0.24 25.43
CA LEU A 737 -14.57 -1.13 25.27
C LEU A 737 -13.47 -1.43 26.30
N LEU A 738 -12.52 -0.52 26.47
CA LEU A 738 -11.41 -0.68 27.42
C LEU A 738 -11.89 -0.73 28.87
N THR A 739 -12.99 -0.03 29.20
CA THR A 739 -13.66 -0.14 30.50
C THR A 739 -14.28 -1.52 30.71
N GLU A 740 -14.95 -2.07 29.69
CA GLU A 740 -15.52 -3.43 29.77
C GLU A 740 -14.44 -4.52 29.96
N MET A 741 -13.22 -4.26 29.50
CA MET A 741 -12.09 -5.19 29.58
C MET A 741 -11.16 -4.96 30.79
N ASP A 742 -11.54 -4.06 31.71
CA ASP A 742 -10.81 -3.63 32.90
C ASP A 742 -9.46 -2.94 32.65
N TYR A 743 -9.23 -2.39 31.46
CA TYR A 743 -8.07 -1.54 31.17
C TYR A 743 -8.27 -0.09 31.64
N VAL A 744 -9.54 0.31 31.80
CA VAL A 744 -9.97 1.60 32.32
C VAL A 744 -11.03 1.35 33.39
N GLU A 745 -10.99 2.09 34.47
CA GLU A 745 -12.04 2.09 35.50
C GLU A 745 -12.68 3.46 35.62
N ILE A 746 -13.91 3.52 36.13
CA ILE A 746 -14.61 4.79 36.35
C ILE A 746 -14.47 5.14 37.83
N VAL A 747 -13.70 6.18 38.13
CA VAL A 747 -13.47 6.70 39.49
C VAL A 747 -14.06 8.10 39.55
N ASP A 748 -14.96 8.34 40.51
CA ASP A 748 -15.67 9.61 40.68
C ASP A 748 -16.42 10.11 39.42
N GLY A 749 -16.82 9.18 38.55
CA GLY A 749 -17.52 9.49 37.29
C GLY A 749 -16.59 9.77 36.10
N GLU A 750 -15.27 9.75 36.29
CA GLU A 750 -14.28 9.95 35.24
C GLU A 750 -13.51 8.66 34.94
N PRO A 751 -13.20 8.36 33.66
CA PRO A 751 -12.41 7.20 33.32
C PRO A 751 -10.94 7.41 33.69
N GLN A 752 -10.36 6.45 34.40
CA GLN A 752 -8.96 6.42 34.82
C GLN A 752 -8.29 5.12 34.36
N VAL A 753 -7.01 5.18 34.04
CA VAL A 753 -6.24 4.03 33.55
C VAL A 753 -5.92 3.09 34.72
N THR A 754 -6.24 1.79 34.58
CA THR A 754 -5.90 0.76 35.58
C THR A 754 -4.45 0.29 35.43
N GLU A 755 -3.93 -0.50 36.37
CA GLU A 755 -2.61 -1.16 36.21
C GLU A 755 -2.55 -2.01 34.93
N GLU A 756 -3.66 -2.65 34.56
CA GLU A 756 -3.78 -3.40 33.30
C GLU A 756 -3.68 -2.46 32.10
N GLY A 757 -4.31 -1.28 32.17
CA GLY A 757 -4.20 -0.23 31.18
C GLY A 757 -2.76 0.25 31.01
N GLU A 758 -2.01 0.43 32.11
CA GLU A 758 -0.58 0.81 32.04
C GLU A 758 0.28 -0.23 31.30
N ARG A 759 -0.05 -1.52 31.45
CA ARG A 759 0.62 -2.59 30.69
C ARG A 759 0.29 -2.50 29.20
N LEU A 760 -0.97 -2.26 28.83
CA LEU A 760 -1.38 -2.03 27.44
C LEU A 760 -0.69 -0.80 26.83
N ALA A 761 -0.53 0.28 27.61
CA ALA A 761 0.17 1.50 27.20
C ALA A 761 1.64 1.25 26.79
N SER A 762 2.25 0.18 27.31
CA SER A 762 3.63 -0.22 27.04
C SER A 762 3.77 -1.18 25.84
N ILE A 763 2.67 -1.56 25.19
CA ILE A 763 2.66 -2.42 24.00
C ILE A 763 2.46 -1.57 22.75
N HIS A 764 3.53 -1.40 21.97
CA HIS A 764 3.55 -0.63 20.73
C HIS A 764 3.47 -1.57 19.53
N SER A 765 2.30 -2.16 19.32
CA SER A 765 2.01 -3.07 18.20
C SER A 765 0.66 -2.72 17.59
N VAL A 766 0.47 -3.00 16.30
CA VAL A 766 -0.84 -2.88 15.64
C VAL A 766 -1.87 -3.85 16.25
N ALA A 767 -1.39 -4.92 16.89
CA ALA A 767 -2.21 -5.90 17.61
C ALA A 767 -2.08 -5.73 19.14
N ASP A 768 -1.84 -4.50 19.63
CA ASP A 768 -1.65 -4.16 21.04
C ASP A 768 -2.67 -4.81 21.98
N LEU A 769 -3.97 -4.64 21.73
CA LEU A 769 -5.05 -5.16 22.57
C LEU A 769 -5.13 -6.69 22.53
N LEU A 770 -4.86 -7.31 21.38
CA LEU A 770 -4.80 -8.77 21.26
C LEU A 770 -3.62 -9.34 22.07
N VAL A 771 -2.43 -8.74 21.95
CA VAL A 771 -1.24 -9.13 22.73
C VAL A 771 -1.52 -8.96 24.22
N ALA A 772 -2.09 -7.83 24.63
CA ALA A 772 -2.46 -7.57 26.02
C ALA A 772 -3.42 -8.64 26.56
N GLN A 773 -4.43 -9.04 25.78
CA GLN A 773 -5.36 -10.11 26.16
C GLN A 773 -4.70 -11.49 26.25
N CYS A 774 -3.78 -11.82 25.34
CA CYS A 774 -3.02 -13.07 25.43
C CYS A 774 -2.15 -13.14 26.69
N LEU A 775 -1.51 -12.03 27.06
CA LEU A 775 -0.71 -11.92 28.28
C LEU A 775 -1.58 -11.97 29.55
N LYS A 776 -2.67 -11.18 29.59
CA LYS A 776 -3.62 -11.14 30.73
C LYS A 776 -4.23 -12.52 31.03
N ARG A 777 -4.47 -13.31 29.97
CA ARG A 777 -5.05 -14.67 30.09
C ARG A 777 -4.01 -15.78 30.23
N GLY A 778 -2.71 -15.45 30.30
CA GLY A 778 -1.61 -16.42 30.48
C GLY A 778 -1.44 -17.41 29.33
N VAL A 779 -1.90 -17.08 28.11
CA VAL A 779 -1.86 -18.01 26.96
C VAL A 779 -0.43 -18.34 26.53
N TRP A 780 0.53 -17.48 26.86
CA TRP A 780 1.93 -17.57 26.44
C TRP A 780 2.90 -17.99 27.56
N ASP A 781 2.40 -18.23 28.78
CA ASP A 781 3.24 -18.36 29.98
C ASP A 781 4.15 -19.60 29.98
N SER A 782 3.66 -20.73 29.46
CA SER A 782 4.36 -22.02 29.51
C SER A 782 5.10 -22.38 28.22
N LEU A 783 5.36 -21.40 27.36
CA LEU A 783 6.05 -21.62 26.08
C LEU A 783 7.56 -21.53 26.26
N ASP A 784 8.28 -22.44 25.58
CA ASP A 784 9.73 -22.30 25.45
C ASP A 784 10.10 -21.09 24.58
N PRO A 785 11.38 -20.65 24.55
CA PRO A 785 11.79 -19.48 23.78
C PRO A 785 11.44 -19.55 22.28
N ALA A 786 11.57 -20.71 21.64
CA ALA A 786 11.29 -20.88 20.22
C ALA A 786 9.79 -20.91 19.93
N GLU A 787 9.01 -21.57 20.79
CA GLU A 787 7.55 -21.59 20.75
C GLU A 787 6.98 -20.19 20.93
N LEU A 788 7.47 -19.44 21.92
CA LEU A 788 7.05 -18.07 22.19
C LEU A 788 7.34 -17.14 21.00
N ALA A 789 8.52 -17.24 20.39
CA ALA A 789 8.84 -16.49 19.17
C ALA A 789 7.89 -16.84 18.01
N GLY A 790 7.56 -18.13 17.87
CA GLY A 790 6.60 -18.62 16.88
C GLY A 790 5.20 -18.02 17.05
N VAL A 791 4.66 -18.01 18.28
CA VAL A 791 3.33 -17.47 18.57
C VAL A 791 3.32 -15.95 18.48
N ALA A 792 4.31 -15.26 19.06
CA ALA A 792 4.42 -13.79 19.00
C ALA A 792 4.47 -13.29 17.55
N SER A 793 5.10 -14.04 16.65
CA SER A 793 5.18 -13.69 15.23
C SER A 793 3.81 -13.56 14.54
N MET A 794 2.78 -14.26 15.03
CA MET A 794 1.42 -14.15 14.47
C MET A 794 0.83 -12.75 14.57
N CYS A 795 1.21 -12.01 15.61
CA CYS A 795 0.66 -10.68 15.89
C CYS A 795 1.32 -9.60 15.01
N VAL A 796 2.59 -9.81 14.62
CA VAL A 796 3.38 -8.83 13.86
C VAL A 796 3.47 -9.16 12.37
N PHE A 797 3.53 -10.43 12.00
CA PHE A 797 3.76 -10.86 10.62
C PHE A 797 2.59 -10.52 9.69
N GLU A 798 2.92 -10.25 8.44
CA GLU A 798 1.94 -10.00 7.39
C GLU A 798 2.38 -10.64 6.08
N ASN A 799 1.58 -11.58 5.58
CA ASN A 799 1.85 -12.19 4.31
C ASN A 799 1.37 -11.34 3.13
N ARG A 800 2.33 -10.73 2.41
CA ARG A 800 2.05 -9.94 1.19
C ARG A 800 1.68 -10.79 -0.02
N LYS A 801 1.88 -12.11 0.03
CA LYS A 801 1.60 -13.04 -1.08
C LYS A 801 1.06 -14.35 -0.50
N SER A 802 -0.26 -14.52 -0.47
CA SER A 802 -0.87 -15.80 -0.11
C SER A 802 -0.57 -16.86 -1.19
N ILE A 803 0.40 -17.73 -0.93
CA ILE A 803 0.71 -18.91 -1.76
C ILE A 803 0.11 -20.16 -1.11
N PHE A 804 -0.02 -21.24 -1.88
CA PHE A 804 -0.40 -22.55 -1.35
C PHE A 804 0.57 -22.97 -0.23
N GLY A 805 0.05 -23.17 0.97
CA GLY A 805 0.74 -23.66 2.15
C GLY A 805 -0.25 -23.81 3.30
N SER A 806 0.05 -24.64 4.29
CA SER A 806 -0.67 -24.69 5.56
C SER A 806 0.37 -24.53 6.65
N PRO A 807 0.16 -23.64 7.65
CA PRO A 807 1.10 -23.52 8.76
C PRO A 807 1.20 -24.87 9.46
N GLU A 808 2.36 -25.53 9.35
CA GLU A 808 2.67 -26.68 10.19
C GLU A 808 3.16 -26.17 11.54
N VAL A 809 2.59 -26.71 12.62
CA VAL A 809 2.98 -26.32 13.98
C VAL A 809 3.94 -27.39 14.52
N PRO A 810 5.16 -27.02 14.93
CA PRO A 810 6.21 -27.98 15.26
C PRO A 810 5.95 -28.72 16.59
N THR A 811 5.23 -28.08 17.53
CA THR A 811 4.99 -28.62 18.87
C THR A 811 3.53 -28.48 19.28
N GLU A 812 3.04 -29.37 20.16
CA GLU A 812 1.68 -29.33 20.69
C GLU A 812 1.43 -28.08 21.58
N PRO A 813 2.33 -27.67 22.49
CA PRO A 813 2.14 -26.45 23.29
C PRO A 813 1.99 -25.19 22.42
N MET A 814 2.82 -25.05 21.39
CA MET A 814 2.69 -23.96 20.42
C MET A 814 1.34 -24.01 19.70
N ALA A 815 0.87 -25.19 19.27
CA ALA A 815 -0.42 -25.33 18.60
C ALA A 815 -1.59 -24.92 19.51
N VAL A 816 -1.55 -25.26 20.79
CA VAL A 816 -2.55 -24.85 21.78
C VAL A 816 -2.55 -23.33 21.93
N ALA A 817 -1.38 -22.70 22.09
CA ALA A 817 -1.26 -21.25 22.25
C ALA A 817 -1.68 -20.48 20.99
N MET A 818 -1.36 -20.97 19.79
CA MET A 818 -1.80 -20.38 18.51
C MET A 818 -3.33 -20.42 18.38
N ASN A 819 -3.95 -21.57 18.69
CA ASN A 819 -5.41 -21.72 18.67
C ASN A 819 -6.11 -20.84 19.71
N ALA A 820 -5.52 -20.70 20.90
CA ALA A 820 -6.02 -19.82 21.95
C ALA A 820 -5.90 -18.34 21.54
N THR A 821 -4.78 -17.94 20.94
CA THR A 821 -4.59 -16.59 20.37
C THR A 821 -5.66 -16.27 19.32
N MET A 822 -5.94 -17.21 18.41
CA MET A 822 -7.00 -17.04 17.40
C MET A 822 -8.41 -17.00 18.01
N ARG A 823 -8.65 -17.72 19.12
CA ARG A 823 -9.92 -17.65 19.85
C ARG A 823 -10.12 -16.27 20.47
N ILE A 824 -9.10 -15.73 21.15
CA ILE A 824 -9.12 -14.38 21.72
C ILE A 824 -9.35 -13.35 20.64
N TYR A 825 -8.70 -13.48 19.48
CA TYR A 825 -8.96 -12.61 18.35
C TYR A 825 -10.43 -12.62 17.93
N ASN A 826 -11.07 -13.79 17.79
CA ASN A 826 -12.49 -13.86 17.41
C ASN A 826 -13.43 -13.24 18.47
N GLU A 827 -13.10 -13.35 19.75
CA GLU A 827 -13.82 -12.67 20.83
C GLU A 827 -13.66 -11.16 20.70
N LEU A 828 -12.43 -10.68 20.52
CA LEU A 828 -12.13 -9.26 20.33
C LEU A 828 -12.90 -8.68 19.14
N VAL A 829 -12.93 -9.37 17.99
CA VAL A 829 -13.71 -8.94 16.82
C VAL A 829 -15.20 -8.79 17.16
N SER A 830 -15.76 -9.68 17.98
CA SER A 830 -17.17 -9.60 18.40
C SER A 830 -17.40 -8.38 19.30
N ASP A 831 -16.45 -8.07 20.18
CA ASP A 831 -16.52 -6.92 21.08
C ASP A 831 -16.37 -5.59 20.32
N GLU A 832 -15.40 -5.52 19.41
CA GLU A 832 -15.19 -4.36 18.51
C GLU A 832 -16.44 -4.05 17.69
N GLN A 833 -17.07 -5.08 17.10
CA GLN A 833 -18.30 -4.92 16.33
C GLN A 833 -19.47 -4.42 17.19
N ARG A 834 -19.57 -4.88 18.44
CA ARG A 834 -20.61 -4.45 19.39
C ARG A 834 -20.45 -2.98 19.76
N HIS A 835 -19.21 -2.52 19.93
CA HIS A 835 -18.87 -1.11 20.21
C HIS A 835 -18.79 -0.24 18.94
N GLN A 836 -19.07 -0.79 17.75
CA GLN A 836 -19.00 -0.09 16.46
C GLN A 836 -17.60 0.47 16.15
N LEU A 837 -16.57 -0.31 16.47
CA LEU A 837 -15.16 0.00 16.22
C LEU A 837 -14.64 -0.75 14.98
N PRO A 838 -13.58 -0.25 14.32
CA PRO A 838 -12.86 -0.99 13.29
C PRO A 838 -12.33 -2.32 13.85
N VAL A 839 -12.45 -3.38 13.06
CA VAL A 839 -12.02 -4.71 13.47
C VAL A 839 -10.49 -4.83 13.39
N SER A 840 -9.89 -5.36 14.45
CA SER A 840 -8.46 -5.68 14.52
C SER A 840 -8.00 -6.58 13.38
N ARG A 841 -6.72 -6.45 12.99
CA ARG A 841 -6.14 -7.29 11.93
C ARG A 841 -6.07 -8.75 12.37
N MET A 842 -6.44 -9.66 11.46
CA MET A 842 -6.32 -11.11 11.68
C MET A 842 -4.85 -11.53 11.85
N PRO A 843 -4.51 -12.31 12.91
CA PRO A 843 -3.17 -12.86 13.09
C PRO A 843 -2.76 -13.84 11.98
N ASP A 844 -1.48 -13.82 11.58
CA ASP A 844 -0.96 -14.63 10.46
C ASP A 844 0.12 -15.62 10.92
N ALA A 845 -0.19 -16.92 10.81
CA ALA A 845 0.69 -18.01 11.25
C ALA A 845 1.75 -18.45 10.23
N SER A 846 1.78 -17.90 9.01
CA SER A 846 2.66 -18.42 7.94
C SER A 846 4.16 -18.23 8.22
N PHE A 847 4.56 -17.35 9.15
CA PHE A 847 5.97 -17.17 9.55
C PHE A 847 6.35 -17.93 10.83
N SER A 848 5.38 -18.42 11.59
CA SER A 848 5.58 -18.99 12.92
C SER A 848 6.56 -20.16 12.94
N LEU A 849 6.45 -21.09 11.98
CA LEU A 849 7.38 -22.23 11.89
C LEU A 849 8.82 -21.78 11.58
N SER A 850 8.97 -20.81 10.69
CA SER A 850 10.27 -20.31 10.23
C SER A 850 11.04 -19.63 11.37
N VAL A 851 10.38 -18.74 12.13
CA VAL A 851 11.02 -18.07 13.27
C VAL A 851 11.25 -19.02 14.44
N HIS A 852 10.38 -20.00 14.66
CA HIS A 852 10.60 -21.06 15.65
C HIS A 852 11.89 -21.82 15.34
N GLN A 853 12.04 -22.32 14.10
CA GLN A 853 13.24 -23.06 13.68
C GLN A 853 14.51 -22.20 13.75
N TRP A 854 14.41 -20.92 13.42
CA TRP A 854 15.51 -19.98 13.57
C TRP A 854 15.92 -19.80 15.03
N THR A 855 14.95 -19.61 15.92
CA THR A 855 15.20 -19.49 17.37
C THR A 855 15.79 -20.78 17.93
N ALA A 856 15.42 -21.93 17.38
CA ALA A 856 16.00 -23.24 17.71
C ALA A 856 17.41 -23.49 17.10
N GLY A 857 17.95 -22.57 16.31
CA GLY A 857 19.32 -22.64 15.77
C GLY A 857 19.46 -23.16 14.34
N ALA A 858 18.38 -23.34 13.57
CA ALA A 858 18.46 -23.83 12.19
C ALA A 858 19.09 -22.81 11.23
N PRO A 859 19.79 -23.25 10.16
CA PRO A 859 20.41 -22.32 9.20
C PRO A 859 19.38 -21.50 8.42
N LEU A 860 19.77 -20.33 7.90
CA LEU A 860 18.87 -19.39 7.22
C LEU A 860 18.12 -20.03 6.05
N GLY A 861 18.82 -20.80 5.22
CA GLY A 861 18.23 -21.46 4.06
C GLY A 861 17.10 -22.43 4.43
N TYR A 862 17.23 -23.11 5.57
CA TYR A 862 16.19 -24.01 6.09
C TYR A 862 14.95 -23.24 6.56
N CYS A 863 15.17 -22.15 7.29
CA CYS A 863 14.08 -21.31 7.79
C CYS A 863 13.29 -20.65 6.64
N LEU A 864 13.97 -20.18 5.59
CA LEU A 864 13.32 -19.64 4.39
C LEU A 864 12.47 -20.68 3.65
N ALA A 865 12.94 -21.93 3.58
CA ALA A 865 12.19 -23.02 3.00
C ALA A 865 10.92 -23.32 3.81
N ALA A 866 11.03 -23.37 5.14
CA ALA A 866 9.89 -23.60 6.03
C ALA A 866 8.82 -22.50 5.94
N ALA A 867 9.22 -21.23 5.78
CA ALA A 867 8.29 -20.13 5.50
C ALA A 867 7.55 -20.36 4.17
N ALA A 868 8.28 -20.74 3.12
CA ALA A 868 7.70 -20.98 1.80
C ALA A 868 6.70 -22.15 1.81
N GLU A 869 6.99 -23.23 2.52
CA GLU A 869 6.09 -24.37 2.74
C GLU A 869 4.83 -23.97 3.53
N SER A 870 4.98 -23.05 4.48
CA SER A 870 3.88 -22.46 5.27
C SER A 870 3.08 -21.38 4.51
N GLY A 871 3.40 -21.14 3.23
CA GLY A 871 2.68 -20.22 2.34
C GLY A 871 3.23 -18.78 2.31
N ALA A 872 4.38 -18.52 2.92
CA ALA A 872 5.07 -17.22 2.93
C ALA A 872 6.39 -17.26 2.15
N GLU A 873 6.40 -16.68 0.94
CA GLU A 873 7.64 -16.50 0.17
C GLU A 873 8.40 -15.26 0.67
N LEU A 874 9.44 -15.47 1.48
CA LEU A 874 10.25 -14.42 2.06
C LEU A 874 11.60 -14.27 1.36
N THR A 875 12.02 -13.02 1.15
CA THR A 875 13.44 -12.73 0.84
C THR A 875 14.26 -12.75 2.13
N PRO A 876 15.60 -12.93 2.07
CA PRO A 876 16.45 -12.85 3.25
C PRO A 876 16.33 -11.53 4.03
N GLY A 877 16.16 -10.40 3.34
CA GLY A 877 15.90 -9.11 4.00
C GLY A 877 14.52 -9.03 4.66
N ASP A 878 13.49 -9.64 4.07
CA ASP A 878 12.16 -9.75 4.71
C ASP A 878 12.22 -10.61 5.96
N PHE A 879 12.95 -11.72 5.92
CA PHE A 879 13.18 -12.58 7.06
C PHE A 879 13.83 -11.81 8.22
N VAL A 880 14.94 -11.10 7.96
CA VAL A 880 15.60 -10.27 8.98
C VAL A 880 14.66 -9.18 9.52
N ARG A 881 13.89 -8.51 8.65
CA ARG A 881 12.92 -7.50 9.07
C ARG A 881 11.88 -8.08 10.02
N TRP A 882 11.29 -9.23 9.68
CA TRP A 882 10.28 -9.86 10.53
C TRP A 882 10.87 -10.41 11.84
N CYS A 883 12.08 -10.97 11.82
CA CYS A 883 12.79 -11.33 13.05
C CYS A 883 12.99 -10.11 13.98
N ARG A 884 13.34 -8.93 13.44
CA ARG A 884 13.46 -7.70 14.23
C ARG A 884 12.13 -7.23 14.81
N GLN A 885 11.03 -7.35 14.06
CA GLN A 885 9.68 -7.04 14.58
C GLN A 885 9.24 -8.02 15.68
N VAL A 886 9.63 -9.30 15.56
CA VAL A 886 9.40 -10.28 16.63
C VAL A 886 10.25 -9.95 17.86
N ILE A 887 11.53 -9.58 17.69
CA ILE A 887 12.40 -9.11 18.79
C ILE A 887 11.78 -7.91 19.50
N ASP A 888 11.33 -6.90 18.76
CA ASP A 888 10.69 -5.71 19.33
C ASP A 888 9.44 -6.05 20.15
N LEU A 889 8.56 -6.91 19.62
CA LEU A 889 7.40 -7.40 20.40
C LEU A 889 7.83 -8.19 21.65
N LEU A 890 8.85 -9.06 21.54
CA LEU A 890 9.36 -9.82 22.67
C LEU A 890 9.98 -8.91 23.74
N GLU A 891 10.67 -7.84 23.37
CA GLU A 891 11.21 -6.84 24.30
C GLU A 891 10.09 -6.14 25.08
N GLN A 892 8.95 -5.92 24.43
CA GLN A 892 7.74 -5.43 25.09
C GLN A 892 7.14 -6.48 26.03
N VAL A 893 7.09 -7.76 25.63
CA VAL A 893 6.65 -8.89 26.48
C VAL A 893 7.54 -9.05 27.72
N VAL A 894 8.85 -8.81 27.62
CA VAL A 894 9.76 -8.81 28.79
C VAL A 894 9.32 -7.78 29.83
N LYS A 895 8.81 -6.62 29.39
CA LYS A 895 8.34 -5.54 30.27
C LYS A 895 6.94 -5.80 30.83
N THR A 896 6.03 -6.34 30.01
CA THR A 896 4.59 -6.41 30.33
C THR A 896 4.11 -7.78 30.80
N GLY A 897 4.92 -8.84 30.63
CA GLY A 897 4.56 -10.22 31.03
C GLY A 897 4.24 -10.33 32.52
N TYR A 898 3.22 -11.10 32.87
CA TYR A 898 2.74 -11.22 34.27
C TYR A 898 3.67 -12.09 35.13
N ASN A 899 4.22 -13.15 34.52
CA ASN A 899 5.02 -14.15 35.21
C ASN A 899 6.52 -14.02 34.89
N PRO A 900 7.43 -14.33 35.83
CA PRO A 900 8.87 -14.32 35.55
C PRO A 900 9.30 -15.31 34.44
N GLU A 901 8.56 -16.41 34.28
CA GLU A 901 8.84 -17.45 33.28
C GLU A 901 8.73 -16.90 31.85
N ILE A 902 7.61 -16.24 31.51
CA ILE A 902 7.43 -15.66 30.17
C ILE A 902 8.47 -14.55 29.89
N ARG A 903 8.83 -13.74 30.88
CA ARG A 903 9.87 -12.71 30.73
C ARG A 903 11.23 -13.34 30.45
N HIS A 904 11.54 -14.46 31.11
CA HIS A 904 12.78 -15.22 30.88
C HIS A 904 12.80 -15.90 29.52
N SER A 905 11.70 -16.54 29.12
CA SER A 905 11.54 -17.14 27.80
C SER A 905 11.67 -16.10 26.69
N ALA A 906 11.07 -14.91 26.86
CA ALA A 906 11.16 -13.81 25.92
C ALA A 906 12.61 -13.28 25.78
N ASN A 907 13.32 -13.06 26.88
CA ASN A 907 14.74 -12.67 26.84
C ASN A 907 15.61 -13.70 26.11
N LYS A 908 15.45 -14.99 26.43
CA LYS A 908 16.17 -16.06 25.74
C LYS A 908 15.83 -16.14 24.25
N ALA A 909 14.57 -15.89 23.89
CA ALA A 909 14.14 -15.87 22.50
C ALA A 909 14.79 -14.71 21.74
N ILE A 910 14.86 -13.51 22.33
CA ILE A 910 15.55 -12.35 21.75
C ILE A 910 17.01 -12.69 21.46
N ASP A 911 17.74 -13.23 22.44
CA ASP A 911 19.15 -13.61 22.29
C ASP A 911 19.33 -14.68 21.20
N ALA A 912 18.45 -15.68 21.16
CA ALA A 912 18.51 -16.76 20.19
C ALA A 912 18.16 -16.32 18.75
N ILE A 913 17.26 -15.33 18.60
CA ILE A 913 16.93 -14.75 17.28
C ILE A 913 18.08 -13.86 16.79
N ARG A 914 18.77 -13.13 17.69
CA ARG A 914 19.90 -12.22 17.39
C ARG A 914 21.20 -12.96 17.05
N ARG A 915 21.20 -13.73 15.95
CA ARG A 915 22.37 -14.43 15.41
C ARG A 915 22.49 -14.29 13.89
N GLY A 916 23.61 -14.74 13.32
CA GLY A 916 23.85 -14.76 11.86
C GLY A 916 23.50 -13.42 11.19
N VAL A 917 22.78 -13.47 10.07
CA VAL A 917 22.30 -12.27 9.35
C VAL A 917 21.40 -11.32 10.16
N VAL A 918 20.75 -11.79 11.24
CA VAL A 918 19.85 -10.95 12.05
C VAL A 918 20.64 -10.05 13.01
N ALA A 919 21.79 -10.54 13.50
CA ALA A 919 22.69 -9.80 14.38
C ALA A 919 23.46 -8.67 13.66
N ILE A 920 23.44 -8.65 12.34
CA ILE A 920 24.30 -7.76 11.54
C ILE A 920 23.51 -6.51 11.15
N GLY A 921 24.07 -5.34 11.45
CA GLY A 921 23.43 -4.04 11.22
C GLY A 921 22.49 -3.61 12.35
N SER A 922 22.84 -3.95 13.59
CA SER A 922 22.57 -3.16 14.79
C SER A 922 23.62 -2.07 14.95
#